data_AF-A0A9R0QYE5-F1
#
_entry.id   AF-A0A9R0QYE5-F1
#
_cell.length_a   1.000
_cell.length_b   1.000
_cell.length_c   1.000
_cell.angle_alpha   90.00
_cell.angle_beta   90.00
_cell.angle_gamma   90.00
#
_symmetry.space_group_name_H-M   'P 1'
#
loop_
_entity.id
_entity.type
_entity.pdbx_description
1 polymer ?
#
loop_
_entity_poly.entity_id
_entity_poly.type
_entity_poly.pdbx_seq_one_letter_code
_entity_poly.pdbx_strand_id
1 'polypeptide(L)'
;MHYAINACLAPLYSLEGMHIITVEGIGDRQRGLHPVQERLAEAHGSQCGFCTPGFVMSMYALLRSSKHPPTEEQIEDSLAGNLCRCTGYRPIIDAFRVFAKTDDSLYTASPSENANGQAICPSTGKPCSCRNETDVNANESSTLSSVKVYLPCSYNEIDGNSYSEKELIFPPELQLRKFMPLKLNGFNGIRWYRPLKLEQLLYLRSCYPDAKLIIGNSEVGVETKFKNAQYKVMISVTHVPELHTLKVEEHGLHIGSAVRLAQLQKFLKNVIAERGSHETSSCHAILRQLKWFAGTQIRNVASVGGNICTASPISDLNPLWMATGANFQIIDVNNNVRTTAAKDFFLGYRKVDLKADEVLLSVILPWTRPYEYVKEFKQAHRREDDIALVNAGMRMHITEAEGNWIVSDVSIVYGGVAAVPLTAAKTEKFLVGKKLDDGLLDETFNLLKEDIPLAENAPGGMVEFRSSLTLSFFFKFFLYVTHEMNIKGLSKVGLDAANMSAIQSYTRPVSIGAQGYESVGQGTAVGQPMVHMSAILQVTGEAEYVDDTPTPPNNLHAALVLSKKAHARILSIDDSVAKCSPGFAGLFLSKDVPGSNHIGPIIHDEEVFASDIVTCVGQIIGIVVADTHDNAKVAANKVNIEYSELPAILSISEAVKAGSFHPNTTRCLSNGDVDQCFASNTCDKIIEGEIRVGGQEHFYMEPQCTFVWPVDSGNEIHMISSTQAPQKHQKYVANALGLPLSKVVCKTKRIGGGFGGKETRSAIFAAAASVASYCLRRPVKIVLDRDVDMITTGQRHSFLGKYKLGFTNDGKIQALDLEIYNNGGNSLDLSLAVLERAVFHSENVYAIPNIRVSGKVCFTNFPSNTAFRGFGGPQGMLIAENWIHHMATELKQSPEEIKELNFQSEGTELYYGQLLQNCTMHSVWDELKASCNILEARKAVNVFNSENRWRKRGIAMVPTKFGISFTAKFMNQAGALVQVYTDGTVLVTHGGVEMGQGLHTKIAQVAASSLDIPLNCVFISETSTDKVPNASPTAASASSDLYGAAVLDACQQIKARMEPIASRGNHKSFAEVSSSMLHGTGRSFCSWVLYHP
;
A
#
# COMPACT_ATOMS: atom_id res chain seq x y z
N MET A 1 8.31 13.43 27.10
CA MET A 1 7.66 12.26 26.49
C MET A 1 7.76 12.42 24.97
N HIS A 2 8.22 11.38 24.26
CA HIS A 2 8.43 11.41 22.81
C HIS A 2 7.23 10.79 22.09
N TYR A 3 6.82 11.35 20.95
CA TYR A 3 5.70 10.84 20.15
C TYR A 3 6.03 10.97 18.66
N ALA A 4 5.68 9.94 17.88
CA ALA A 4 5.67 10.04 16.43
C ALA A 4 4.42 10.80 15.95
N ILE A 5 4.58 11.68 14.95
CA ILE A 5 3.50 12.46 14.34
C ILE A 5 3.66 12.49 12.81
N ASN A 6 2.57 12.77 12.09
CA ASN A 6 2.63 12.96 10.64
C ASN A 6 2.97 14.41 10.31
N ALA A 7 4.17 14.67 9.81
CA ALA A 7 4.64 16.02 9.48
C ALA A 7 3.76 16.74 8.44
N CYS A 8 3.18 16.00 7.49
CA CYS A 8 2.29 16.55 6.46
C CYS A 8 0.99 17.15 7.01
N LEU A 9 0.62 16.85 8.26
CA LEU A 9 -0.58 17.38 8.93
C LEU A 9 -0.24 18.29 10.11
N ALA A 10 1.03 18.51 10.44
CA ALA A 10 1.45 19.32 11.59
C ALA A 10 1.77 20.75 11.15
N PRO A 11 0.90 21.76 11.41
CA PRO A 11 1.21 23.14 11.07
C PRO A 11 2.46 23.59 11.84
N LEU A 12 3.40 24.27 11.18
CA LEU A 12 4.64 24.73 11.82
C LEU A 12 4.38 25.57 13.08
N TYR A 13 3.35 26.42 13.05
CA TYR A 13 2.93 27.24 14.19
C TYR A 13 2.48 26.44 15.42
N SER A 14 2.05 25.19 15.24
CA SER A 14 1.66 24.29 16.32
C SER A 14 2.84 23.67 17.06
N LEU A 15 4.06 23.78 16.50
CA LEU A 15 5.28 23.14 17.00
C LEU A 15 6.18 24.12 17.78
N GLU A 16 5.73 25.35 18.02
CA GLU A 16 6.48 26.32 18.85
C GLU A 16 6.69 25.75 20.26
N GLY A 17 7.96 25.71 20.68
CA GLY A 17 8.37 25.13 21.97
C GLY A 17 8.60 23.61 21.94
N MET A 18 8.50 22.96 20.78
CA MET A 18 8.77 21.52 20.62
C MET A 18 10.17 21.24 20.03
N HIS A 19 10.71 20.05 20.31
CA HIS A 19 11.91 19.52 19.67
C HIS A 19 11.51 18.52 18.59
N ILE A 20 11.83 18.82 17.32
CA ILE A 20 11.56 17.96 16.17
C ILE A 20 12.82 17.14 15.89
N ILE A 21 12.65 15.82 15.78
CA ILE A 21 13.70 14.89 15.41
C ILE A 21 13.24 14.22 14.12
N THR A 22 14.09 14.24 13.10
CA THR A 22 13.90 13.54 11.82
C THR A 22 14.90 12.38 11.70
N VAL A 23 14.82 11.64 10.60
CA VAL A 23 15.66 10.45 10.37
C VAL A 23 17.15 10.79 10.34
N GLU A 24 17.51 11.95 9.81
CA GLU A 24 18.87 12.48 9.76
C GLU A 24 19.36 12.86 11.16
N GLY A 25 18.44 13.20 12.07
CA GLY A 25 18.80 13.63 13.43
C GLY A 25 19.43 12.52 14.27
N ILE A 26 19.00 11.27 14.06
CA ILE A 26 19.39 10.14 14.93
C ILE A 26 20.69 9.45 14.47
N GLY A 27 21.06 9.56 13.20
CA GLY A 27 22.25 8.94 12.64
C GLY A 27 22.37 9.14 11.13
N ASP A 28 23.60 9.08 10.63
CA ASP A 28 23.95 9.22 9.21
C ASP A 28 25.25 8.47 8.90
N ARG A 29 25.69 8.47 7.63
CA ARG A 29 26.94 7.80 7.23
C ARG A 29 28.23 8.35 7.85
N GLN A 30 28.24 9.59 8.33
CA GLN A 30 29.43 10.23 8.90
C GLN A 30 29.52 10.04 10.42
N ARG A 31 28.39 10.16 11.13
CA ARG A 31 28.28 10.04 12.59
C ARG A 31 28.06 8.61 13.07
N GLY A 32 27.74 7.71 12.16
CA GLY A 32 27.33 6.33 12.47
C GLY A 32 25.81 6.19 12.44
N LEU A 33 25.37 4.97 12.17
CA LEU A 33 23.95 4.64 12.10
C LEU A 33 23.39 4.50 13.51
N HIS A 34 22.20 5.09 13.72
CA HIS A 34 21.39 4.68 14.84
C HIS A 34 21.00 3.22 14.62
N PRO A 35 20.97 2.36 15.64
CA PRO A 35 20.84 0.95 15.30
C PRO A 35 19.44 0.52 14.81
N VAL A 36 18.40 1.32 15.05
CA VAL A 36 17.12 1.16 14.32
C VAL A 36 17.34 1.27 12.79
N GLN A 37 18.22 2.16 12.35
CA GLN A 37 18.61 2.31 10.95
C GLN A 37 19.44 1.10 10.50
N GLU A 38 20.45 0.72 11.27
CA GLU A 38 21.34 -0.43 10.99
C GLU A 38 20.55 -1.73 10.82
N ARG A 39 19.74 -2.10 11.82
CA ARG A 39 18.94 -3.34 11.78
C ARG A 39 17.98 -3.38 10.60
N LEU A 40 17.35 -2.25 10.28
CA LEU A 40 16.42 -2.19 9.17
C LEU A 40 17.13 -2.36 7.82
N ALA A 41 18.36 -1.85 7.69
CA ALA A 41 19.19 -2.05 6.50
C ALA A 41 19.68 -3.50 6.38
N GLU A 42 20.26 -4.05 7.45
CA GLU A 42 20.86 -5.39 7.49
C GLU A 42 19.83 -6.51 7.29
N ALA A 43 18.64 -6.38 7.87
CA ALA A 43 17.56 -7.36 7.73
C ALA A 43 16.79 -7.26 6.40
N HIS A 44 17.30 -6.50 5.42
CA HIS A 44 16.65 -6.25 4.13
C HIS A 44 15.25 -5.63 4.24
N GLY A 45 15.02 -4.83 5.30
CA GLY A 45 13.77 -4.12 5.56
C GLY A 45 13.52 -2.92 4.65
N SER A 46 14.47 -2.60 3.75
CA SER A 46 14.35 -1.53 2.77
C SER A 46 14.56 -2.05 1.34
N GLN A 47 13.60 -1.73 0.46
CA GLN A 47 13.66 -1.98 -0.99
C GLN A 47 13.75 -0.65 -1.74
N CYS A 48 12.61 -0.06 -2.15
CA CYS A 48 12.65 1.24 -2.86
C CYS A 48 13.16 2.37 -1.96
N GLY A 49 12.96 2.26 -0.64
CA GLY A 49 13.51 3.16 0.37
C GLY A 49 12.61 4.33 0.78
N PHE A 50 11.55 4.62 0.02
CA PHE A 50 10.77 5.86 0.22
C PHE A 50 9.98 5.88 1.53
N CYS A 51 9.46 4.72 1.97
CA CYS A 51 8.76 4.60 3.25
C CYS A 51 9.69 4.41 4.46
N THR A 52 10.97 4.10 4.20
CA THR A 52 11.93 3.64 5.21
C THR A 52 12.14 4.66 6.34
N PRO A 53 12.32 5.97 6.08
CA PRO A 53 12.40 6.98 7.14
C PRO A 53 11.21 6.97 8.11
N GLY A 54 10.00 6.75 7.60
CA GLY A 54 8.79 6.69 8.42
C GLY A 54 8.79 5.51 9.39
N PHE A 55 9.26 4.33 8.95
CA PHE A 55 9.38 3.15 9.81
C PHE A 55 10.44 3.35 10.89
N VAL A 56 11.60 3.88 10.51
CA VAL A 56 12.68 4.24 11.45
C VAL A 56 12.17 5.17 12.53
N MET A 57 11.47 6.25 12.17
CA MET A 57 10.99 7.23 13.13
C MET A 57 9.85 6.73 14.02
N SER A 58 8.97 5.85 13.53
CA SER A 58 7.95 5.20 14.35
C SER A 58 8.58 4.29 15.42
N MET A 59 9.56 3.47 15.03
CA MET A 59 10.25 2.58 15.96
C MET A 59 11.10 3.38 16.97
N TYR A 60 11.83 4.39 16.51
CA TYR A 60 12.61 5.28 17.38
C TYR A 60 11.73 5.96 18.43
N ALA A 61 10.58 6.50 18.04
CA ALA A 61 9.65 7.12 18.98
C ALA A 61 9.11 6.12 20.02
N LEU A 62 8.82 4.88 19.61
CA LEU A 62 8.41 3.81 20.53
C LEU A 62 9.50 3.55 21.57
N LEU A 63 10.74 3.29 21.14
CA LEU A 63 11.87 3.04 22.03
C LEU A 63 12.10 4.19 23.02
N ARG A 64 12.09 5.43 22.54
CA ARG A 64 12.25 6.63 23.39
C ARG A 64 11.10 6.87 24.37
N SER A 65 9.94 6.28 24.13
CA SER A 65 8.74 6.43 24.98
C SER A 65 8.57 5.30 26.00
N SER A 66 9.28 4.19 25.81
CA SER A 66 9.17 2.97 26.62
C SER A 66 10.15 2.97 27.78
N LYS A 67 9.69 2.59 28.98
CA LYS A 67 10.55 2.43 30.17
C LYS A 67 11.26 1.07 30.23
N HIS A 68 10.68 0.09 29.54
CA HIS A 68 11.16 -1.28 29.42
C HIS A 68 11.15 -1.64 27.93
N PRO A 69 11.89 -2.67 27.50
CA PRO A 69 11.82 -3.17 26.13
C PRO A 69 10.36 -3.37 25.70
N PRO A 70 9.95 -2.85 24.52
CA PRO A 70 8.57 -3.00 24.05
C PRO A 70 8.23 -4.47 23.78
N THR A 71 6.95 -4.83 23.86
CA THR A 71 6.49 -6.15 23.39
C THR A 71 6.37 -6.17 21.87
N GLU A 72 6.35 -7.36 21.27
CA GLU A 72 6.13 -7.51 19.81
C GLU A 72 4.80 -6.88 19.36
N GLU A 73 3.73 -6.99 20.16
CA GLU A 73 2.45 -6.34 19.88
C GLU A 73 2.59 -4.81 19.86
N GLN A 74 3.36 -4.23 20.80
CA GLN A 74 3.60 -2.78 20.83
C GLN A 74 4.40 -2.31 19.60
N ILE A 75 5.34 -3.14 19.13
CA ILE A 75 6.08 -2.88 17.89
C ILE A 75 5.11 -2.88 16.71
N GLU A 76 4.34 -3.95 16.48
CA GLU A 76 3.38 -4.01 15.37
C GLU A 76 2.35 -2.85 15.42
N ASP A 77 1.81 -2.52 16.61
CA ASP A 77 0.86 -1.41 16.82
C ASP A 77 1.48 -0.03 16.51
N SER A 78 2.77 0.17 16.81
CA SER A 78 3.46 1.44 16.52
C SER A 78 3.67 1.66 15.02
N LEU A 79 3.76 0.56 14.25
CA LEU A 79 4.00 0.57 12.80
C LEU A 79 2.72 0.53 11.97
N ALA A 80 1.55 0.31 12.59
CA ALA A 80 0.26 0.16 11.90
C ALA A 80 -0.14 1.39 11.05
N GLY A 81 0.40 2.59 11.36
CA GLY A 81 0.21 3.82 10.57
C GLY A 81 1.21 4.01 9.42
N ASN A 82 2.11 3.06 9.18
CA ASN A 82 3.14 3.11 8.14
C ASN A 82 2.80 2.13 7.02
N LEU A 83 2.86 2.59 5.76
CA LEU A 83 2.60 1.74 4.60
C LEU A 83 3.88 1.43 3.84
N CYS A 84 4.01 0.17 3.42
CA CYS A 84 5.05 -0.27 2.50
C CYS A 84 4.43 -1.07 1.35
N ARG A 85 4.79 -0.70 0.11
CA ARG A 85 4.34 -1.40 -1.11
C ARG A 85 5.31 -2.48 -1.60
N CYS A 86 6.54 -2.51 -1.07
CA CYS A 86 7.64 -3.31 -1.62
C CYS A 86 7.94 -4.58 -0.82
N THR A 87 8.10 -4.46 0.50
CA THR A 87 8.72 -5.50 1.34
C THR A 87 7.77 -6.59 1.81
N GLY A 88 6.45 -6.35 1.74
CA GLY A 88 5.47 -7.22 2.39
C GLY A 88 5.53 -7.18 3.92
N TYR A 89 6.15 -6.14 4.50
CA TYR A 89 6.32 -5.89 5.94
C TYR A 89 7.20 -6.89 6.71
N ARG A 90 7.24 -8.17 6.32
CA ARG A 90 7.95 -9.24 7.02
C ARG A 90 9.38 -8.85 7.46
N PRO A 91 10.31 -8.46 6.56
CA PRO A 91 11.67 -8.12 6.98
C PRO A 91 11.75 -6.87 7.87
N ILE A 92 10.76 -5.96 7.80
CA ILE A 92 10.69 -4.78 8.69
C ILE A 92 10.34 -5.22 10.12
N ILE A 93 9.35 -6.11 10.26
CA ILE A 93 8.96 -6.64 11.57
C ILE A 93 10.11 -7.46 12.16
N ASP A 94 10.73 -8.34 11.37
CA ASP A 94 11.88 -9.13 11.84
C ASP A 94 13.05 -8.22 12.27
N ALA A 95 13.35 -7.15 11.53
CA ALA A 95 14.38 -6.18 11.89
C ALA A 95 14.16 -5.54 13.26
N PHE A 96 12.91 -5.30 13.64
CA PHE A 96 12.57 -4.59 14.88
C PHE A 96 12.24 -5.51 16.04
N ARG A 97 11.92 -6.79 15.81
CA ARG A 97 11.68 -7.78 16.87
C ARG A 97 12.84 -7.93 17.83
N VAL A 98 14.06 -7.71 17.37
CA VAL A 98 15.26 -7.75 18.21
C VAL A 98 15.22 -6.77 19.40
N PHE A 99 14.37 -5.74 19.32
CA PHE A 99 14.14 -4.79 20.41
C PHE A 99 13.03 -5.24 21.38
N ALA A 100 12.32 -6.31 21.08
CA ALA A 100 11.44 -6.98 22.01
C ALA A 100 12.24 -7.99 22.85
N LYS A 101 11.94 -8.09 24.15
CA LYS A 101 12.55 -9.08 25.03
C LYS A 101 11.74 -10.38 24.97
N THR A 102 12.14 -11.36 24.16
CA THR A 102 11.48 -12.67 24.06
C THR A 102 12.47 -13.84 23.99
N ASP A 103 12.06 -15.00 24.52
CA ASP A 103 12.75 -16.30 24.46
C ASP A 103 12.54 -16.93 23.06
N ASP A 104 13.65 -17.23 22.37
CA ASP A 104 13.69 -17.67 20.97
C ASP A 104 13.71 -19.18 20.77
N SER A 105 13.33 -19.94 21.79
CA SER A 105 13.24 -21.40 21.70
C SER A 105 12.40 -21.91 20.52
N LEU A 106 11.43 -21.12 20.02
CA LEU A 106 10.60 -21.46 18.85
C LEU A 106 11.28 -21.23 17.48
N TYR A 107 12.30 -20.37 17.40
CA TYR A 107 13.02 -20.04 16.15
C TYR A 107 14.34 -20.83 16.01
N THR A 108 14.84 -21.36 17.11
CA THR A 108 16.10 -22.13 17.22
C THR A 108 15.88 -23.64 17.27
N ALA A 109 14.63 -24.10 17.37
CA ALA A 109 14.31 -25.52 17.35
C ALA A 109 14.68 -26.12 15.98
N SER A 110 15.75 -26.92 15.99
CA SER A 110 16.04 -27.88 14.91
C SER A 110 14.84 -28.80 14.70
N PRO A 111 14.65 -29.40 13.52
CA PRO A 111 13.59 -30.38 13.31
C PRO A 111 13.69 -31.43 14.42
N SER A 112 12.60 -31.59 15.17
CA SER A 112 12.52 -32.49 16.32
C SER A 112 13.06 -33.88 15.96
N GLU A 113 14.16 -34.28 16.57
CA GLU A 113 14.51 -35.69 16.69
C GLU A 113 13.37 -36.39 17.42
N ASN A 114 12.58 -37.18 16.71
CA ASN A 114 11.61 -38.06 17.36
C ASN A 114 12.38 -39.11 18.18
N ALA A 115 11.85 -39.37 19.38
CA ALA A 115 12.42 -40.20 20.45
C ALA A 115 12.60 -41.70 20.13
N ASN A 116 12.77 -42.10 18.87
CA ASN A 116 13.01 -43.49 18.45
C ASN A 116 14.07 -43.65 17.34
N GLY A 117 15.03 -42.73 17.20
CA GLY A 117 16.36 -42.98 16.59
C GLY A 117 16.40 -43.51 15.14
N GLN A 118 15.30 -43.51 14.38
CA GLN A 118 15.27 -43.97 12.99
C GLN A 118 14.97 -42.81 12.05
N ALA A 119 15.93 -42.53 11.16
CA ALA A 119 15.79 -41.54 10.10
C ALA A 119 14.79 -42.01 9.04
N ILE A 120 13.80 -41.17 8.75
CA ILE A 120 12.79 -41.37 7.71
C ILE A 120 13.28 -40.73 6.41
N CYS A 121 13.21 -41.46 5.29
CA CYS A 121 13.63 -40.95 3.98
C CYS A 121 12.67 -39.85 3.47
N PRO A 122 13.17 -38.64 3.12
CA PRO A 122 12.32 -37.54 2.66
C PRO A 122 11.52 -37.86 1.39
N SER A 123 12.06 -38.72 0.52
CA SER A 123 11.43 -39.06 -0.76
C SER A 123 10.36 -40.15 -0.66
N THR A 124 10.32 -40.92 0.44
CA THR A 124 9.42 -42.10 0.54
C THR A 124 8.63 -42.21 1.84
N GLY A 125 8.94 -41.40 2.86
CA GLY A 125 8.19 -41.38 4.12
C GLY A 125 8.29 -42.66 4.97
N LYS A 126 9.29 -43.52 4.72
CA LYS A 126 9.54 -44.78 5.46
C LYS A 126 10.94 -44.80 6.13
N PRO A 127 11.17 -45.64 7.16
CA PRO A 127 12.49 -45.82 7.79
C PRO A 127 13.53 -46.28 6.76
N CYS A 128 14.67 -45.58 6.65
CA CYS A 128 15.70 -45.83 5.63
C CYS A 128 16.66 -46.95 6.07
N SER A 129 16.76 -48.02 5.27
CA SER A 129 17.76 -49.10 5.39
C SER A 129 19.07 -48.78 4.66
N CYS A 130 19.26 -47.53 4.25
CA CYS A 130 20.32 -47.08 3.33
C CYS A 130 21.66 -46.78 4.03
N ARG A 131 21.76 -47.03 5.34
CA ARG A 131 23.04 -47.06 6.09
C ARG A 131 23.27 -48.48 6.61
N ASN A 132 24.05 -49.26 5.88
CA ASN A 132 24.69 -50.44 6.47
C ASN A 132 25.96 -49.97 7.19
N GLU A 133 26.02 -50.24 8.49
CA GLU A 133 27.25 -50.19 9.26
C GLU A 133 28.14 -51.34 8.82
N THR A 134 29.14 -51.07 7.99
CA THR A 134 30.45 -51.75 7.83
C THR A 134 30.96 -51.55 6.40
N ASP A 135 31.98 -50.71 6.22
CA ASP A 135 33.24 -51.18 5.62
C ASP A 135 34.32 -50.10 5.58
N VAL A 136 35.48 -50.51 6.07
CA VAL A 136 36.77 -49.83 6.07
C VAL A 136 37.50 -50.28 4.80
N ASN A 137 37.82 -49.37 3.88
CA ASN A 137 39.10 -49.31 3.14
C ASN A 137 39.09 -48.28 1.99
N ALA A 138 40.29 -47.82 1.67
CA ALA A 138 40.64 -46.67 0.83
C ALA A 138 40.48 -46.86 -0.69
N ASN A 139 40.45 -45.70 -1.37
CA ASN A 139 40.66 -45.44 -2.80
C ASN A 139 39.59 -45.90 -3.80
N GLU A 140 38.77 -44.96 -4.28
CA GLU A 140 38.78 -44.45 -5.66
C GLU A 140 37.55 -43.56 -5.94
N SER A 141 37.70 -42.69 -6.94
CA SER A 141 36.82 -41.59 -7.33
C SER A 141 35.37 -41.96 -7.64
N SER A 142 34.42 -41.25 -7.03
CA SER A 142 33.18 -40.83 -7.70
C SER A 142 32.55 -39.65 -6.96
N THR A 143 32.42 -38.54 -7.67
CA THR A 143 31.71 -37.33 -7.26
C THR A 143 30.20 -37.61 -7.19
N LEU A 144 29.70 -37.97 -6.00
CA LEU A 144 28.27 -37.87 -5.69
C LEU A 144 28.04 -36.76 -4.67
N SER A 145 27.14 -35.86 -5.05
CA SER A 145 26.72 -34.63 -4.39
C SER A 145 26.43 -34.82 -2.91
N SER A 146 27.10 -34.00 -2.09
CA SER A 146 26.81 -33.79 -0.68
C SER A 146 25.37 -33.36 -0.45
N VAL A 147 24.76 -33.98 0.55
CA VAL A 147 23.43 -33.65 1.08
C VAL A 147 23.38 -32.16 1.46
N LYS A 148 22.47 -31.43 0.83
CA LYS A 148 22.28 -29.98 0.99
C LYS A 148 21.70 -29.66 2.38
N VAL A 149 22.42 -28.87 3.17
CA VAL A 149 21.95 -28.36 4.46
C VAL A 149 21.32 -26.98 4.24
N TYR A 150 20.02 -26.88 4.45
CA TYR A 150 19.31 -25.59 4.51
C TYR A 150 19.66 -24.91 5.84
N LEU A 151 20.25 -23.70 5.79
CA LEU A 151 20.58 -22.93 6.99
C LEU A 151 19.37 -22.06 7.40
N PRO A 152 18.82 -22.22 8.62
CA PRO A 152 17.91 -21.24 9.19
C PRO A 152 18.65 -19.93 9.46
N CYS A 153 18.07 -18.79 9.11
CA CYS A 153 18.59 -17.48 9.52
C CYS A 153 17.99 -17.10 10.88
N SER A 154 18.82 -17.04 11.93
CA SER A 154 18.43 -16.52 13.25
C SER A 154 18.66 -15.01 13.29
N TYR A 155 17.61 -14.23 13.55
CA TYR A 155 17.69 -12.76 13.65
C TYR A 155 18.11 -12.26 15.03
N ASN A 156 18.25 -13.16 16.01
CA ASN A 156 18.30 -12.84 17.45
C ASN A 156 19.66 -13.06 18.12
N GLU A 157 20.74 -13.26 17.35
CA GLU A 157 22.09 -13.30 17.92
C GLU A 157 22.53 -11.94 18.51
N ILE A 158 21.77 -10.88 18.26
CA ILE A 158 22.11 -9.51 18.65
C ILE A 158 21.12 -9.00 19.71
N ASP A 159 21.62 -8.82 20.94
CA ASP A 159 20.86 -8.33 22.10
C ASP A 159 20.41 -6.87 21.96
N GLY A 160 19.13 -6.65 21.67
CA GLY A 160 18.51 -5.33 21.61
C GLY A 160 18.36 -4.61 22.96
N ASN A 161 18.74 -5.25 24.09
CA ASN A 161 18.75 -4.61 25.42
C ASN A 161 20.10 -3.98 25.78
N SER A 162 21.16 -4.27 25.03
CA SER A 162 22.51 -3.70 25.22
C SER A 162 22.58 -2.18 24.96
N TYR A 163 21.46 -1.58 24.53
CA TYR A 163 21.27 -0.17 24.20
C TYR A 163 21.35 0.72 25.43
N SER A 164 22.57 1.08 25.80
CA SER A 164 22.90 1.97 26.91
C SER A 164 23.67 3.21 26.44
N GLU A 165 23.44 3.67 25.20
CA GLU A 165 24.23 4.76 24.58
C GLU A 165 23.45 6.06 24.25
N LYS A 166 24.24 7.10 23.98
CA LYS A 166 23.95 8.55 24.03
C LYS A 166 22.82 9.00 23.10
N GLU A 167 21.61 8.97 23.62
CA GLU A 167 20.46 9.59 22.98
C GLU A 167 20.55 11.11 22.90
N LEU A 168 19.86 11.70 21.92
CA LEU A 168 19.74 13.14 21.80
C LEU A 168 19.15 13.73 23.10
N ILE A 169 19.90 14.63 23.73
CA ILE A 169 19.41 15.40 24.87
C ILE A 169 18.23 16.27 24.42
N PHE A 170 17.27 16.46 25.29
CA PHE A 170 16.26 17.48 25.05
C PHE A 170 16.91 18.87 25.16
N PRO A 171 16.70 19.79 24.20
CA PRO A 171 17.37 21.08 24.18
C PRO A 171 17.20 21.85 25.51
N PRO A 172 18.29 22.20 26.22
CA PRO A 172 18.18 22.91 27.51
C PRO A 172 17.43 24.24 27.41
N GLU A 173 17.58 24.95 26.28
CA GLU A 173 16.83 26.18 26.01
C GLU A 173 15.31 25.97 26.07
N LEU A 174 14.82 24.85 25.53
CA LEU A 174 13.39 24.52 25.54
C LEU A 174 12.89 24.11 26.94
N GLN A 175 13.75 23.56 27.81
CA GLN A 175 13.36 23.25 29.20
C GLN A 175 13.12 24.51 30.02
N LEU A 176 13.91 25.56 29.76
CA LEU A 176 13.81 26.84 30.44
C LEU A 176 12.74 27.76 29.83
N ARG A 177 12.20 27.38 28.66
CA ARG A 177 11.22 28.19 27.92
C ARG A 177 9.87 28.17 28.62
N LYS A 178 9.35 29.36 28.94
CA LYS A 178 7.98 29.54 29.42
C LYS A 178 7.03 29.63 28.23
N PHE A 179 5.90 28.95 28.31
CA PHE A 179 4.86 29.09 27.29
C PHE A 179 4.34 30.53 27.25
N MET A 180 4.26 31.08 26.04
CA MET A 180 3.72 32.42 25.79
C MET A 180 2.46 32.34 24.93
N PRO A 181 1.47 33.23 25.12
CA PRO A 181 0.38 33.36 24.16
C PRO A 181 0.95 33.73 22.79
N LEU A 182 0.42 33.17 21.71
CA LEU A 182 0.84 33.50 20.34
C LEU A 182 -0.27 34.22 19.58
N LYS A 183 0.14 35.18 18.76
CA LYS A 183 -0.65 35.83 17.71
C LYS A 183 0.25 35.96 16.48
N LEU A 184 0.04 35.12 15.48
CA LEU A 184 0.82 35.09 14.25
C LEU A 184 -0.08 35.45 13.07
N ASN A 185 0.46 36.17 12.10
CA ASN A 185 -0.19 36.46 10.83
C ASN A 185 0.56 35.69 9.74
N GLY A 186 -0.16 34.83 9.03
CA GLY A 186 0.33 34.10 7.86
C GLY A 186 -0.09 34.77 6.55
N PHE A 187 0.32 34.17 5.44
CA PHE A 187 -0.07 34.60 4.09
C PHE A 187 -1.60 34.58 3.90
N ASN A 188 -2.09 35.37 2.93
CA ASN A 188 -3.52 35.49 2.58
C ASN A 188 -4.45 35.89 3.74
N GLY A 189 -3.90 36.58 4.76
CA GLY A 189 -4.65 37.08 5.90
C GLY A 189 -5.02 36.03 6.95
N ILE A 190 -4.38 34.86 6.91
CA ILE A 190 -4.55 33.82 7.93
C ILE A 190 -4.00 34.33 9.27
N ARG A 191 -4.75 34.13 10.35
CA ARG A 191 -4.34 34.48 11.72
C ARG A 191 -4.34 33.23 12.58
N TRP A 192 -3.25 33.01 13.31
CA TRP A 192 -3.10 31.91 14.24
C TRP A 192 -2.96 32.43 15.67
N TYR A 193 -3.82 31.95 16.56
CA TYR A 193 -3.79 32.28 17.98
C TYR A 193 -3.46 31.05 18.82
N ARG A 194 -2.71 31.23 19.91
CA ARG A 194 -2.50 30.22 20.95
C ARG A 194 -2.79 30.84 22.32
N PRO A 195 -4.02 30.74 22.85
CA PRO A 195 -4.31 31.10 24.24
C PRO A 195 -3.63 30.13 25.22
N LEU A 196 -3.37 30.62 26.44
CA LEU A 196 -2.85 29.80 27.55
C LEU A 196 -3.86 29.60 28.69
N LYS A 197 -4.99 30.32 28.62
CA LYS A 197 -6.06 30.28 29.63
C LYS A 197 -7.41 30.11 28.94
N LEU A 198 -8.35 29.48 29.61
CA LEU A 198 -9.70 29.28 29.09
C LEU A 198 -10.41 30.60 28.77
N GLU A 199 -10.31 31.59 29.65
CA GLU A 199 -10.87 32.94 29.44
C GLU A 199 -10.38 33.59 28.14
N GLN A 200 -9.10 33.41 27.81
CA GLN A 200 -8.51 33.93 26.58
C GLN A 200 -9.05 33.23 25.34
N LEU A 201 -9.21 31.90 25.42
CA LEU A 201 -9.83 31.11 24.35
C LEU A 201 -11.27 31.59 24.09
N LEU A 202 -12.05 31.74 25.15
CA LEU A 202 -13.44 32.17 25.08
C LEU A 202 -13.57 33.59 24.53
N TYR A 203 -12.71 34.52 24.96
CA TYR A 203 -12.65 35.86 24.39
C TYR A 203 -12.28 35.84 22.90
N LEU A 204 -11.31 35.03 22.49
CA LEU A 204 -10.96 34.89 21.08
C LEU A 204 -12.11 34.27 20.27
N ARG A 205 -12.86 33.34 20.87
CA ARG A 205 -14.03 32.72 20.25
C ARG A 205 -15.15 33.74 20.03
N SER A 206 -15.43 34.60 21.01
CA SER A 206 -16.43 35.67 20.87
C SER A 206 -16.01 36.73 19.85
N CYS A 207 -14.71 37.07 19.78
CA CYS A 207 -14.18 37.98 18.77
C CYS A 207 -14.19 37.39 17.35
N TYR A 208 -14.03 36.07 17.23
CA TYR A 208 -13.94 35.36 15.96
C TYR A 208 -14.85 34.10 15.98
N PRO A 209 -16.17 34.27 15.83
CA PRO A 209 -17.11 33.15 15.94
C PRO A 209 -16.95 32.09 14.84
N ASP A 210 -16.36 32.44 13.70
CA ASP A 210 -16.03 31.53 12.61
C ASP A 210 -14.64 30.88 12.74
N ALA A 211 -13.87 31.22 13.78
CA ALA A 211 -12.54 30.66 13.96
C ALA A 211 -12.57 29.12 14.10
N LYS A 212 -11.58 28.45 13.53
CA LYS A 212 -11.44 27.00 13.74
C LYS A 212 -10.54 26.70 14.92
N LEU A 213 -11.03 25.85 15.83
CA LEU A 213 -10.25 25.35 16.94
C LEU A 213 -9.35 24.21 16.46
N ILE A 214 -8.06 24.29 16.77
CA ILE A 214 -7.04 23.35 16.28
C ILE A 214 -6.37 22.65 17.46
N ILE A 215 -6.30 21.32 17.38
CA ILE A 215 -5.48 20.48 18.26
C ILE A 215 -4.51 19.68 17.41
N GLY A 216 -4.94 18.54 16.87
CA GLY A 216 -4.10 17.67 16.06
C GLY A 216 -4.13 17.93 14.55
N ASN A 217 -4.99 18.84 14.09
CA ASN A 217 -5.17 19.19 12.66
C ASN A 217 -5.49 18.01 11.72
N SER A 218 -5.81 16.82 12.25
CA SER A 218 -6.05 15.59 11.48
C SER A 218 -7.33 15.62 10.63
N GLU A 219 -8.24 16.56 10.88
CA GLU A 219 -9.42 16.82 10.05
C GLU A 219 -9.28 18.14 9.28
N VAL A 220 -8.98 19.24 9.99
CA VAL A 220 -8.87 20.57 9.37
C VAL A 220 -7.81 20.61 8.26
N GLY A 221 -6.70 19.88 8.42
CA GLY A 221 -5.69 19.72 7.37
C GLY A 221 -6.25 19.01 6.13
N VAL A 222 -7.08 17.99 6.31
CA VAL A 222 -7.74 17.25 5.22
C VAL A 222 -8.76 18.15 4.52
N GLU A 223 -9.57 18.90 5.26
CA GLU A 223 -10.54 19.85 4.68
C GLU A 223 -9.86 20.96 3.90
N THR A 224 -8.77 21.51 4.41
CA THR A 224 -8.01 22.57 3.74
C THR A 224 -7.37 22.05 2.45
N LYS A 225 -6.80 20.84 2.49
CA LYS A 225 -6.07 20.25 1.35
C LYS A 225 -7.00 19.70 0.26
N PHE A 226 -8.01 18.91 0.63
CA PHE A 226 -8.81 18.13 -0.33
C PHE A 226 -10.23 18.69 -0.55
N LYS A 227 -10.75 19.49 0.39
CA LYS A 227 -12.04 20.18 0.24
C LYS A 227 -11.90 21.67 -0.06
N ASN A 228 -10.65 22.16 -0.22
CA ASN A 228 -10.31 23.56 -0.43
C ASN A 228 -10.92 24.51 0.64
N ALA A 229 -11.16 24.02 1.86
CA ALA A 229 -11.74 24.82 2.93
C ALA A 229 -10.80 25.99 3.31
N GLN A 230 -11.35 27.19 3.47
CA GLN A 230 -10.59 28.41 3.74
C GLN A 230 -10.88 28.92 5.15
N TYR A 231 -9.92 28.75 6.06
CA TYR A 231 -10.04 29.21 7.44
C TYR A 231 -9.14 30.42 7.69
N LYS A 232 -9.75 31.60 7.87
CA LYS A 232 -9.02 32.86 8.09
C LYS A 232 -8.46 32.99 9.50
N VAL A 233 -9.14 32.45 10.50
CA VAL A 233 -8.70 32.49 11.89
C VAL A 233 -8.67 31.09 12.46
N MET A 234 -7.53 30.70 13.02
CA MET A 234 -7.32 29.43 13.69
C MET A 234 -6.85 29.67 15.12
N ILE A 235 -7.41 28.93 16.08
CA ILE A 235 -7.09 29.04 17.49
C ILE A 235 -6.62 27.67 17.99
N SER A 236 -5.34 27.56 18.35
CA SER A 236 -4.80 26.34 18.94
C SER A 236 -5.14 26.27 20.43
N VAL A 237 -5.86 25.22 20.83
CA VAL A 237 -6.30 25.05 22.22
C VAL A 237 -5.40 24.10 23.03
N THR A 238 -4.27 23.69 22.44
CA THR A 238 -3.30 22.71 22.98
C THR A 238 -2.63 23.10 24.30
N HIS A 239 -2.75 24.36 24.72
CA HIS A 239 -2.10 24.91 25.92
C HIS A 239 -3.11 25.45 26.94
N VAL A 240 -4.40 25.12 26.80
CA VAL A 240 -5.46 25.49 27.74
C VAL A 240 -5.65 24.35 28.74
N PRO A 241 -5.14 24.45 29.99
CA PRO A 241 -5.04 23.31 30.91
C PRO A 241 -6.37 22.62 31.20
N GLU A 242 -7.45 23.40 31.32
CA GLU A 242 -8.78 22.92 31.67
C GLU A 242 -9.29 21.86 30.66
N LEU A 243 -8.97 22.04 29.37
CA LEU A 243 -9.37 21.12 28.29
C LEU A 243 -8.56 19.82 28.27
N HIS A 244 -7.48 19.70 29.03
CA HIS A 244 -6.63 18.50 29.10
C HIS A 244 -6.88 17.64 30.34
N THR A 245 -7.88 18.00 31.15
CA THR A 245 -8.18 17.33 32.41
C THR A 245 -8.63 15.88 32.20
N LEU A 246 -8.02 14.93 32.91
CA LEU A 246 -8.48 13.54 33.05
C LEU A 246 -8.63 13.23 34.52
N LYS A 247 -9.86 12.94 34.97
CA LYS A 247 -10.15 12.65 36.39
C LYS A 247 -11.12 11.50 36.51
N VAL A 248 -10.90 10.68 37.53
CA VAL A 248 -11.86 9.71 38.05
C VAL A 248 -12.72 10.44 39.08
N GLU A 249 -14.03 10.45 38.88
CA GLU A 249 -15.00 11.07 39.78
C GLU A 249 -15.94 10.01 40.36
N GLU A 250 -16.75 10.41 41.36
CA GLU A 250 -17.67 9.51 42.05
C GLU A 250 -18.65 8.83 41.09
N HIS A 251 -19.18 9.58 40.11
CA HIS A 251 -20.23 9.11 39.19
C HIS A 251 -19.74 8.82 37.77
N GLY A 252 -18.44 8.97 37.49
CA GLY A 252 -17.90 8.64 36.18
C GLY A 252 -16.47 9.11 35.93
N LEU A 253 -16.12 9.23 34.66
CA LEU A 253 -14.87 9.84 34.20
C LEU A 253 -15.14 11.25 33.65
N HIS A 254 -14.32 12.20 34.08
CA HIS A 254 -14.26 13.53 33.50
C HIS A 254 -13.10 13.61 32.50
N ILE A 255 -13.43 13.81 31.22
CA ILE A 255 -12.49 13.79 30.08
C ILE A 255 -12.52 15.14 29.37
N GLY A 256 -11.44 15.92 29.47
CA GLY A 256 -11.31 17.20 28.78
C GLY A 256 -11.32 17.05 27.26
N SER A 257 -11.87 18.05 26.55
CA SER A 257 -12.06 17.98 25.10
C SER A 257 -10.74 18.00 24.30
N ALA A 258 -9.66 18.54 24.84
CA ALA A 258 -8.35 18.56 24.20
C ALA A 258 -7.46 17.35 24.53
N VAL A 259 -7.95 16.39 25.33
CA VAL A 259 -7.25 15.12 25.60
C VAL A 259 -6.97 14.39 24.29
N ARG A 260 -5.72 13.97 24.10
CA ARG A 260 -5.29 13.21 22.93
C ARG A 260 -5.77 11.76 23.02
N LEU A 261 -6.12 11.14 21.90
CA LEU A 261 -6.66 9.78 21.89
C LEU A 261 -5.67 8.75 22.47
N ALA A 262 -4.36 8.90 22.21
CA ALA A 262 -3.34 8.05 22.83
C ALA A 262 -3.26 8.20 24.36
N GLN A 263 -3.49 9.41 24.89
CA GLN A 263 -3.54 9.66 26.33
C GLN A 263 -4.80 9.05 26.96
N LEU A 264 -5.95 9.20 26.30
CA LEU A 264 -7.20 8.57 26.71
C LEU A 264 -7.04 7.04 26.75
N GLN A 265 -6.44 6.45 25.72
CA GLN A 265 -6.19 5.00 25.65
C GLN A 265 -5.37 4.51 26.84
N LYS A 266 -4.30 5.21 27.20
CA LYS A 266 -3.46 4.87 28.37
C LYS A 266 -4.23 5.02 29.69
N PHE A 267 -5.00 6.10 29.83
CA PHE A 267 -5.80 6.37 31.02
C PHE A 267 -6.88 5.28 31.24
N LEU A 268 -7.61 4.91 30.19
CA LEU A 268 -8.63 3.86 30.26
C LEU A 268 -8.04 2.49 30.65
N LYS A 269 -6.84 2.14 30.16
CA LYS A 269 -6.15 0.90 30.57
C LYS A 269 -5.90 0.87 32.08
N ASN A 270 -5.49 1.99 32.68
CA ASN A 270 -5.27 2.07 34.12
C ASN A 270 -6.60 1.98 34.90
N VAL A 271 -7.62 2.74 34.49
CA VAL A 271 -8.94 2.71 35.15
C VAL A 271 -9.55 1.31 35.12
N ILE A 272 -9.43 0.60 34.00
CA ILE A 272 -9.91 -0.78 33.85
C ILE A 272 -9.18 -1.74 34.80
N ALA A 273 -7.88 -1.53 35.05
CA ALA A 273 -7.11 -2.36 35.95
C ALA A 273 -7.42 -2.11 37.43
N GLU A 274 -7.88 -0.91 37.79
CA GLU A 274 -8.10 -0.48 39.17
C GLU A 274 -9.56 -0.65 39.64
N ARG A 275 -10.54 -0.67 38.73
CA ARG A 275 -11.98 -0.69 39.07
C ARG A 275 -12.67 -2.01 38.71
N GLY A 276 -13.88 -2.20 39.25
CA GLY A 276 -14.68 -3.40 38.99
C GLY A 276 -15.08 -3.51 37.51
N SER A 277 -15.16 -4.75 37.00
CA SER A 277 -15.59 -5.02 35.63
C SER A 277 -17.02 -4.54 35.33
N HIS A 278 -17.87 -4.49 36.36
CA HIS A 278 -19.24 -3.99 36.24
C HIS A 278 -19.33 -2.47 36.08
N GLU A 279 -18.33 -1.70 36.53
CA GLU A 279 -18.30 -0.23 36.40
C GLU A 279 -17.63 0.24 35.10
N THR A 280 -16.81 -0.62 34.49
CA THR A 280 -15.89 -0.26 33.41
C THR A 280 -16.28 -0.81 32.04
N SER A 281 -17.53 -1.24 31.84
CA SER A 281 -17.97 -1.81 30.56
C SER A 281 -17.84 -0.79 29.41
N SER A 282 -18.26 0.46 29.64
CA SER A 282 -18.06 1.58 28.70
C SER A 282 -16.58 1.83 28.39
N CYS A 283 -15.71 1.75 29.41
CA CYS A 283 -14.27 1.96 29.25
C CYS A 283 -13.65 0.89 28.34
N HIS A 284 -14.06 -0.37 28.51
CA HIS A 284 -13.62 -1.47 27.64
C HIS A 284 -14.04 -1.26 26.19
N ALA A 285 -15.29 -0.85 25.96
CA ALA A 285 -15.80 -0.62 24.61
C ALA A 285 -15.04 0.49 23.88
N ILE A 286 -14.82 1.63 24.56
CA ILE A 286 -14.03 2.75 24.00
C ILE A 286 -12.59 2.33 23.76
N LEU A 287 -11.95 1.62 24.70
CA LEU A 287 -10.57 1.17 24.56
C LEU A 287 -10.39 0.22 23.35
N ARG A 288 -11.31 -0.73 23.17
CA ARG A 288 -11.29 -1.68 22.05
C ARG A 288 -11.53 -0.97 20.71
N GLN A 289 -12.40 0.03 20.67
CA GLN A 289 -12.64 0.84 19.49
C GLN A 289 -11.39 1.66 19.10
N LEU A 290 -10.69 2.24 20.09
CA LEU A 290 -9.46 2.99 19.88
C LEU A 290 -8.30 2.14 19.32
N LYS A 291 -8.28 0.82 19.57
CA LYS A 291 -7.28 -0.09 18.99
C LYS A 291 -7.29 -0.01 17.45
N TRP A 292 -8.46 0.10 16.85
CA TRP A 292 -8.67 0.14 15.40
C TRP A 292 -8.86 1.56 14.84
N PHE A 293 -8.59 2.58 15.66
CA PHE A 293 -8.71 3.99 15.28
C PHE A 293 -7.39 4.50 14.71
N ALA A 294 -7.29 4.61 13.38
CA ALA A 294 -6.13 5.14 12.67
C ALA A 294 -4.79 4.46 13.06
N GLY A 295 -3.67 5.08 12.69
CA GLY A 295 -2.33 4.77 13.22
C GLY A 295 -1.99 5.50 14.53
N THR A 296 -0.89 5.07 15.18
CA THR A 296 -0.37 5.67 16.42
C THR A 296 -0.05 7.16 16.26
N GLN A 297 0.47 7.56 15.11
CA GLN A 297 0.81 8.94 14.75
C GLN A 297 -0.40 9.87 14.79
N ILE A 298 -1.55 9.40 14.28
CA ILE A 298 -2.82 10.15 14.33
C ILE A 298 -3.34 10.19 15.77
N ARG A 299 -3.36 9.06 16.49
CA ARG A 299 -3.81 9.02 17.90
C ARG A 299 -2.99 9.91 18.84
N ASN A 300 -1.71 10.13 18.53
CA ASN A 300 -0.82 11.00 19.30
C ASN A 300 -1.20 12.50 19.22
N VAL A 301 -1.97 12.91 18.21
CA VAL A 301 -2.33 14.32 18.00
C VAL A 301 -3.84 14.57 17.95
N ALA A 302 -4.62 13.61 17.46
CA ALA A 302 -6.08 13.68 17.43
C ALA A 302 -6.64 13.75 18.86
N SER A 303 -7.72 14.52 19.04
CA SER A 303 -8.33 14.77 20.34
C SER A 303 -9.77 14.27 20.40
N VAL A 304 -10.24 14.04 21.63
CA VAL A 304 -11.63 13.64 21.93
C VAL A 304 -12.62 14.67 21.38
N GLY A 305 -12.44 15.94 21.73
CA GLY A 305 -13.30 17.03 21.29
C GLY A 305 -13.20 17.29 19.80
N GLY A 306 -12.02 17.15 19.20
CA GLY A 306 -11.86 17.21 17.75
C GLY A 306 -12.68 16.13 17.04
N ASN A 307 -12.66 14.89 17.54
CA ASN A 307 -13.46 13.80 16.98
C ASN A 307 -14.97 14.02 17.15
N ILE A 308 -15.41 14.48 18.33
CA ILE A 308 -16.82 14.78 18.63
C ILE A 308 -17.32 15.94 17.75
N CYS A 309 -16.67 17.11 17.81
CA CYS A 309 -17.12 18.32 17.12
C CYS A 309 -17.00 18.25 15.59
N THR A 310 -16.15 17.35 15.05
CA THR A 310 -16.14 17.08 13.60
C THR A 310 -17.47 16.47 13.14
N ALA A 311 -18.17 15.74 14.02
CA ALA A 311 -19.45 15.11 13.75
C ALA A 311 -19.48 14.33 12.43
N SER A 312 -18.40 13.57 12.18
CA SER A 312 -18.33 12.69 11.01
C SER A 312 -19.38 11.58 11.14
N PRO A 313 -20.16 11.28 10.09
CA PRO A 313 -21.16 10.21 10.13
C PRO A 313 -20.59 8.81 10.40
N ILE A 314 -19.29 8.65 10.17
CA ILE A 314 -18.48 7.44 10.31
C ILE A 314 -17.51 7.54 11.49
N SER A 315 -17.75 8.46 12.44
CA SER A 315 -16.94 8.53 13.66
C SER A 315 -17.08 7.22 14.44
N ASP A 316 -15.96 6.63 14.83
CA ASP A 316 -15.91 5.40 15.61
C ASP A 316 -16.32 5.61 17.08
N LEU A 317 -16.18 6.83 17.62
CA LEU A 317 -16.44 7.09 19.04
C LEU A 317 -17.80 7.75 19.29
N ASN A 318 -18.36 8.49 18.32
CA ASN A 318 -19.64 9.18 18.53
C ASN A 318 -20.82 8.23 18.85
N PRO A 319 -20.98 7.09 18.14
CA PRO A 319 -21.99 6.09 18.52
C PRO A 319 -21.80 5.58 19.96
N LEU A 320 -20.55 5.41 20.41
CA LEU A 320 -20.27 4.98 21.79
C LEU A 320 -20.62 6.05 22.81
N TRP A 321 -20.24 7.32 22.59
CA TRP A 321 -20.61 8.41 23.51
C TRP A 321 -22.13 8.51 23.70
N MET A 322 -22.89 8.33 22.62
CA MET A 322 -24.35 8.29 22.66
C MET A 322 -24.87 7.06 23.41
N ALA A 323 -24.40 5.87 23.05
CA ALA A 323 -24.88 4.61 23.62
C ALA A 323 -24.58 4.49 25.12
N THR A 324 -23.45 5.04 25.58
CA THR A 324 -23.05 5.05 27.00
C THR A 324 -23.77 6.10 27.83
N GLY A 325 -24.61 6.95 27.23
CA GLY A 325 -25.28 8.05 27.93
C GLY A 325 -24.31 9.14 28.42
N ALA A 326 -23.21 9.38 27.69
CA ALA A 326 -22.26 10.42 28.07
C ALA A 326 -22.90 11.81 27.96
N ASN A 327 -22.47 12.71 28.83
CA ASN A 327 -22.87 14.11 28.83
C ASN A 327 -21.71 15.00 28.41
N PHE A 328 -22.00 16.04 27.63
CA PHE A 328 -21.02 17.01 27.16
C PHE A 328 -21.22 18.33 27.90
N GLN A 329 -20.16 18.81 28.55
CA GLN A 329 -20.13 20.13 29.16
C GLN A 329 -19.61 21.14 28.15
N ILE A 330 -20.38 22.22 27.97
CA ILE A 330 -20.14 23.28 27.01
C ILE A 330 -20.06 24.59 27.80
N ILE A 331 -19.06 25.41 27.51
CA ILE A 331 -18.82 26.66 28.21
C ILE A 331 -18.87 27.84 27.24
N ASP A 332 -19.48 28.94 27.68
CA ASP A 332 -19.58 30.21 26.95
C ASP A 332 -18.60 31.27 27.48
N VAL A 333 -18.55 32.44 26.83
CA VAL A 333 -17.68 33.57 27.20
C VAL A 333 -17.98 34.18 28.57
N ASN A 334 -19.17 33.96 29.11
CA ASN A 334 -19.57 34.44 30.44
C ASN A 334 -19.27 33.42 31.55
N ASN A 335 -18.54 32.35 31.22
CA ASN A 335 -18.26 31.20 32.09
C ASN A 335 -19.52 30.42 32.50
N ASN A 336 -20.63 30.55 31.77
CA ASN A 336 -21.78 29.67 32.00
C ASN A 336 -21.46 28.31 31.41
N VAL A 337 -21.61 27.27 32.23
CA VAL A 337 -21.47 25.88 31.79
C VAL A 337 -22.85 25.27 31.63
N ARG A 338 -23.16 24.80 30.42
CA ARG A 338 -24.35 23.99 30.15
C ARG A 338 -23.95 22.55 29.84
N THR A 339 -24.85 21.63 30.17
CA THR A 339 -24.66 20.20 29.91
C THR A 339 -25.69 19.74 28.90
N THR A 340 -25.27 18.96 27.91
CA THR A 340 -26.16 18.34 26.92
C THR A 340 -25.83 16.85 26.81
N ALA A 341 -26.83 16.01 26.58
CA ALA A 341 -26.60 14.59 26.36
C ALA A 341 -25.95 14.37 25.00
N ALA A 342 -25.05 13.38 24.88
CA ALA A 342 -24.35 13.12 23.61
C ALA A 342 -25.31 12.86 22.43
N LYS A 343 -26.48 12.26 22.69
CA LYS A 343 -27.52 11.98 21.69
C LYS A 343 -28.16 13.24 21.10
N ASP A 344 -28.22 14.32 21.87
CA ASP A 344 -28.88 15.58 21.49
C ASP A 344 -27.88 16.58 20.86
N PHE A 345 -26.58 16.25 20.89
CA PHE A 345 -25.51 17.12 20.41
C PHE A 345 -25.34 17.14 18.89
N PHE A 346 -25.69 16.05 18.19
CA PHE A 346 -25.49 15.92 16.75
C PHE A 346 -26.76 16.32 15.98
N LEU A 347 -26.74 17.51 15.38
CA LEU A 347 -27.94 18.12 14.79
C LEU A 347 -28.13 17.83 13.30
N GLY A 348 -27.09 17.38 12.61
CA GLY A 348 -27.10 17.11 11.17
C GLY A 348 -25.70 16.83 10.62
N TYR A 349 -25.59 16.66 9.30
CA TYR A 349 -24.31 16.37 8.64
C TYR A 349 -23.23 17.39 9.05
N ARG A 350 -22.23 16.93 9.82
CA ARG A 350 -21.14 17.77 10.35
C ARG A 350 -21.61 19.02 11.12
N LYS A 351 -22.80 18.95 11.73
CA LYS A 351 -23.41 20.04 12.51
C LYS A 351 -23.65 19.58 13.94
N VAL A 352 -23.24 20.42 14.90
CA VAL A 352 -23.33 20.14 16.33
C VAL A 352 -24.05 21.25 17.09
N ASP A 353 -24.56 20.94 18.27
CA ASP A 353 -25.17 21.87 19.22
C ASP A 353 -24.11 22.71 19.95
N LEU A 354 -23.41 23.57 19.20
CA LEU A 354 -22.53 24.60 19.72
C LEU A 354 -22.91 25.95 19.13
N LYS A 355 -23.13 26.95 19.99
CA LYS A 355 -23.25 28.35 19.58
C LYS A 355 -21.90 28.92 19.18
N ALA A 356 -21.94 30.08 18.55
CA ALA A 356 -20.76 30.68 17.94
C ALA A 356 -19.69 31.11 18.97
N ASP A 357 -20.11 31.45 20.19
CA ASP A 357 -19.30 31.84 21.35
C ASP A 357 -19.00 30.69 22.33
N GLU A 358 -19.46 29.47 22.03
CA GLU A 358 -19.31 28.29 22.88
C GLU A 358 -18.14 27.40 22.48
N VAL A 359 -17.63 26.66 23.46
CA VAL A 359 -16.59 25.63 23.29
C VAL A 359 -16.97 24.36 24.07
N LEU A 360 -16.72 23.19 23.47
CA LEU A 360 -16.80 21.92 24.19
C LEU A 360 -15.69 21.86 25.25
N LEU A 361 -16.07 21.83 26.53
CA LEU A 361 -15.14 21.82 27.66
C LEU A 361 -14.67 20.39 27.98
N SER A 362 -15.61 19.48 28.21
CA SER A 362 -15.34 18.12 28.65
C SER A 362 -16.49 17.16 28.33
N VAL A 363 -16.19 15.87 28.45
CA VAL A 363 -17.10 14.74 28.38
C VAL A 363 -17.16 14.09 29.75
N ILE A 364 -18.38 13.91 30.26
CA ILE A 364 -18.67 13.16 31.48
C ILE A 364 -19.18 11.78 31.06
N LEU A 365 -18.34 10.75 31.24
CA LEU A 365 -18.68 9.37 30.93
C LEU A 365 -19.14 8.67 32.22
N PRO A 366 -20.42 8.28 32.37
CA PRO A 366 -20.90 7.66 33.60
C PRO A 366 -20.31 6.26 33.81
N TRP A 367 -20.21 5.84 35.07
CA TRP A 367 -19.95 4.45 35.42
C TRP A 367 -21.10 3.55 34.96
N THR A 368 -20.77 2.32 34.53
CA THR A 368 -21.81 1.34 34.23
C THR A 368 -22.37 0.73 35.52
N ARG A 369 -23.68 0.49 35.53
CA ARG A 369 -24.41 -0.11 36.64
C ARG A 369 -24.14 -1.62 36.71
N PRO A 370 -24.41 -2.27 37.85
CA PRO A 370 -24.51 -3.73 37.90
C PRO A 370 -25.44 -4.26 36.80
N TYR A 371 -25.01 -5.30 36.09
CA TYR A 371 -25.75 -5.88 34.95
C TYR A 371 -26.00 -4.92 33.77
N GLU A 372 -25.15 -3.91 33.62
CA GLU A 372 -25.10 -3.08 32.42
C GLU A 372 -23.92 -3.48 31.52
N TYR A 373 -24.22 -3.75 30.27
CA TYR A 373 -23.27 -4.26 29.29
C TYR A 373 -23.15 -3.30 28.13
N VAL A 374 -21.91 -2.95 27.76
CA VAL A 374 -21.59 -2.10 26.61
C VAL A 374 -20.70 -2.87 25.66
N LYS A 375 -20.95 -2.73 24.35
CA LYS A 375 -20.13 -3.34 23.31
C LYS A 375 -19.99 -2.44 22.08
N GLU A 376 -18.79 -2.44 21.55
CA GLU A 376 -18.36 -1.76 20.34
C GLU A 376 -18.35 -2.69 19.12
N PHE A 377 -18.67 -2.14 17.94
CA PHE A 377 -18.53 -2.82 16.65
C PHE A 377 -18.00 -1.89 15.57
N LYS A 378 -17.14 -2.41 14.70
CA LYS A 378 -16.64 -1.72 13.50
C LYS A 378 -16.42 -2.73 12.39
N GLN A 379 -16.86 -2.38 11.18
CA GLN A 379 -16.48 -3.06 9.95
C GLN A 379 -15.92 -2.02 8.96
N ALA A 380 -14.80 -2.36 8.33
CA ALA A 380 -14.10 -1.54 7.35
C ALA A 380 -13.53 -2.46 6.24
N HIS A 381 -12.84 -1.90 5.24
CA HIS A 381 -12.17 -2.71 4.21
C HIS A 381 -10.88 -3.36 4.73
N ARG A 382 -10.19 -2.67 5.64
CA ARG A 382 -9.04 -3.16 6.40
C ARG A 382 -9.30 -3.01 7.90
N ARG A 383 -8.70 -3.88 8.72
CA ARG A 383 -8.86 -3.83 10.19
C ARG A 383 -8.22 -2.57 10.78
N GLU A 384 -6.97 -2.32 10.43
CA GLU A 384 -6.17 -1.21 10.94
C GLU A 384 -6.25 0.00 10.01
N ASP A 385 -6.20 1.22 10.58
CA ASP A 385 -6.06 2.48 9.85
C ASP A 385 -7.03 2.65 8.67
N ASP A 386 -8.32 2.37 8.90
CA ASP A 386 -9.36 2.49 7.88
C ASP A 386 -10.64 3.12 8.45
N ILE A 387 -11.41 3.72 7.56
CA ILE A 387 -12.70 4.32 7.82
C ILE A 387 -13.76 3.21 7.97
N ALA A 388 -14.66 3.36 8.95
CA ALA A 388 -15.78 2.44 9.10
C ALA A 388 -16.77 2.53 7.92
N LEU A 389 -17.16 1.38 7.38
CA LEU A 389 -18.33 1.23 6.52
C LEU A 389 -19.61 1.32 7.36
N VAL A 390 -19.63 0.57 8.46
CA VAL A 390 -20.62 0.65 9.53
C VAL A 390 -19.89 0.42 10.86
N ASN A 391 -20.23 1.21 11.86
CA ASN A 391 -19.83 1.00 13.25
C ASN A 391 -21.04 1.13 14.16
N ALA A 392 -20.93 0.64 15.39
CA ALA A 392 -22.00 0.72 16.37
C ALA A 392 -21.47 0.78 17.80
N GLY A 393 -22.20 1.53 18.64
CA GLY A 393 -22.14 1.45 20.09
C GLY A 393 -23.46 0.92 20.61
N MET A 394 -23.42 -0.12 21.43
CA MET A 394 -24.61 -0.73 22.01
C MET A 394 -24.47 -0.88 23.52
N ARG A 395 -25.53 -0.55 24.26
CA ARG A 395 -25.64 -0.67 25.71
C ARG A 395 -26.96 -1.35 26.07
N MET A 396 -26.93 -2.25 27.03
CA MET A 396 -28.11 -2.90 27.58
C MET A 396 -27.96 -3.06 29.09
N HIS A 397 -28.93 -2.57 29.84
CA HIS A 397 -29.05 -2.76 31.28
C HIS A 397 -30.25 -3.65 31.57
N ILE A 398 -29.98 -4.73 32.29
CA ILE A 398 -30.99 -5.74 32.60
C ILE A 398 -31.23 -5.80 34.10
N THR A 399 -32.46 -6.14 34.48
CA THR A 399 -32.86 -6.32 35.87
C THR A 399 -33.62 -7.62 36.03
N GLU A 400 -33.53 -8.22 37.20
CA GLU A 400 -34.33 -9.39 37.54
C GLU A 400 -35.73 -8.97 38.01
N ALA A 401 -36.76 -9.55 37.41
CA ALA A 401 -38.15 -9.40 37.86
C ALA A 401 -38.89 -10.73 37.68
N GLU A 402 -39.55 -11.20 38.74
CA GLU A 402 -40.33 -12.46 38.74
C GLU A 402 -39.55 -13.69 38.24
N GLY A 403 -38.24 -13.75 38.54
CA GLY A 403 -37.36 -14.85 38.10
C GLY A 403 -36.97 -14.81 36.62
N ASN A 404 -37.26 -13.71 35.92
CA ASN A 404 -36.84 -13.47 34.54
C ASN A 404 -35.89 -12.26 34.46
N TRP A 405 -34.97 -12.28 33.50
CA TRP A 405 -34.13 -11.14 33.16
C TRP A 405 -34.82 -10.27 32.12
N ILE A 406 -35.15 -9.05 32.52
CA ILE A 406 -35.88 -8.07 31.71
C ILE A 406 -34.93 -6.96 31.30
N VAL A 407 -35.02 -6.52 30.05
CA VAL A 407 -34.31 -5.33 29.56
C VAL A 407 -34.97 -4.10 30.18
N SER A 408 -34.27 -3.47 31.12
CA SER A 408 -34.78 -2.27 31.81
C SER A 408 -34.46 -0.97 31.06
N ASP A 409 -33.36 -0.97 30.31
CA ASP A 409 -32.86 0.19 29.57
C ASP A 409 -31.88 -0.28 28.49
N VAL A 410 -31.91 0.35 27.32
CA VAL A 410 -31.12 -0.06 26.15
C VAL A 410 -30.78 1.15 25.29
N SER A 411 -29.60 1.14 24.68
CA SER A 411 -29.26 2.08 23.63
C SER A 411 -28.50 1.41 22.49
N ILE A 412 -28.93 1.63 21.25
CA ILE A 412 -28.40 1.03 20.04
C ILE A 412 -28.17 2.16 19.03
N VAL A 413 -26.89 2.48 18.81
CA VAL A 413 -26.48 3.61 17.97
C VAL A 413 -25.53 3.14 16.88
N TYR A 414 -25.81 3.52 15.63
CA TYR A 414 -25.02 3.17 14.46
C TYR A 414 -24.36 4.40 13.83
N GLY A 415 -23.17 4.24 13.26
CA GLY A 415 -22.57 5.18 12.32
C GLY A 415 -22.38 4.54 10.93
N GLY A 416 -22.16 5.37 9.92
CA GLY A 416 -22.00 4.96 8.51
C GLY A 416 -23.31 4.62 7.78
N VAL A 417 -24.46 4.77 8.44
CA VAL A 417 -25.79 4.46 7.91
C VAL A 417 -26.70 5.68 7.72
N ALA A 418 -26.29 6.84 8.23
CA ALA A 418 -27.02 8.10 8.07
C ALA A 418 -26.04 9.28 8.06
N ALA A 419 -26.55 10.51 7.93
CA ALA A 419 -25.75 11.73 7.94
C ALA A 419 -25.18 12.09 9.34
N VAL A 420 -25.72 11.50 10.39
CA VAL A 420 -25.28 11.58 11.79
C VAL A 420 -25.32 10.18 12.40
N PRO A 421 -24.65 9.92 13.53
CA PRO A 421 -24.91 8.71 14.29
C PRO A 421 -26.41 8.56 14.59
N LEU A 422 -26.96 7.39 14.29
CA LEU A 422 -28.40 7.14 14.29
C LEU A 422 -28.78 6.18 15.41
N THR A 423 -29.75 6.59 16.23
CA THR A 423 -30.36 5.78 17.28
C THR A 423 -31.50 4.93 16.71
N ALA A 424 -31.54 3.64 17.02
CA ALA A 424 -32.64 2.75 16.65
C ALA A 424 -33.82 2.90 17.62
N ALA A 425 -34.51 4.04 17.55
CA ALA A 425 -35.47 4.46 18.57
C ALA A 425 -36.72 3.59 18.68
N LYS A 426 -37.25 3.02 17.58
CA LYS A 426 -38.38 2.09 17.66
C LYS A 426 -37.94 0.77 18.26
N THR A 427 -36.78 0.26 17.83
CA THR A 427 -36.18 -0.96 18.38
C THR A 427 -35.90 -0.83 19.88
N GLU A 428 -35.30 0.27 20.32
CA GLU A 428 -35.04 0.53 21.74
C GLU A 428 -36.33 0.51 22.56
N LYS A 429 -37.38 1.21 22.11
CA LYS A 429 -38.68 1.23 22.79
C LYS A 429 -39.32 -0.16 22.87
N PHE A 430 -39.17 -0.97 21.83
CA PHE A 430 -39.69 -2.34 21.81
C PHE A 430 -38.98 -3.25 22.81
N LEU A 431 -37.65 -3.14 22.91
CA LEU A 431 -36.83 -3.99 23.77
C LEU A 431 -37.05 -3.72 25.26
N VAL A 432 -37.30 -2.47 25.67
CA VAL A 432 -37.56 -2.13 27.07
C VAL A 432 -38.80 -2.88 27.59
N GLY A 433 -38.66 -3.52 28.75
CA GLY A 433 -39.70 -4.33 29.39
C GLY A 433 -39.82 -5.75 28.84
N LYS A 434 -39.01 -6.13 27.85
CA LYS A 434 -39.01 -7.49 27.31
C LYS A 434 -38.07 -8.43 28.07
N LYS A 435 -38.48 -9.69 28.14
CA LYS A 435 -37.63 -10.79 28.62
C LYS A 435 -36.53 -11.06 27.62
N LEU A 436 -35.28 -11.18 28.09
CA LEU A 436 -34.13 -11.48 27.25
C LEU A 436 -34.11 -12.97 26.87
N ASP A 437 -34.72 -13.32 25.74
CA ASP A 437 -34.69 -14.66 25.14
C ASP A 437 -34.64 -14.59 23.60
N ASP A 438 -34.44 -15.74 22.95
CA ASP A 438 -34.27 -15.86 21.50
C ASP A 438 -35.51 -15.37 20.72
N GLY A 439 -36.69 -15.36 21.36
CA GLY A 439 -37.93 -14.87 20.76
C GLY A 439 -37.90 -13.36 20.46
N LEU A 440 -36.93 -12.62 20.98
CA LEU A 440 -36.75 -11.19 20.69
C LEU A 440 -36.13 -10.90 19.32
N LEU A 441 -35.36 -11.83 18.75
CA LEU A 441 -34.48 -11.52 17.62
C LEU A 441 -35.26 -11.16 16.35
N ASP A 442 -36.29 -11.94 16.01
CA ASP A 442 -37.03 -11.76 14.74
C ASP A 442 -37.71 -10.39 14.66
N GLU A 443 -38.46 -10.02 15.69
CA GLU A 443 -39.13 -8.71 15.73
C GLU A 443 -38.13 -7.56 15.83
N THR A 444 -37.02 -7.76 16.57
CA THR A 444 -35.95 -6.77 16.63
C THR A 444 -35.32 -6.54 15.25
N PHE A 445 -35.08 -7.60 14.47
CA PHE A 445 -34.53 -7.46 13.13
C PHE A 445 -35.49 -6.75 12.17
N ASN A 446 -36.81 -6.98 12.30
CA ASN A 446 -37.81 -6.25 11.52
C ASN A 446 -37.79 -4.76 11.85
N LEU A 447 -37.80 -4.41 13.14
CA LEU A 447 -37.76 -3.01 13.59
C LEU A 447 -36.44 -2.32 13.24
N LEU A 448 -35.30 -3.00 13.29
CA LEU A 448 -34.00 -2.43 12.89
C LEU A 448 -33.97 -2.06 11.40
N LYS A 449 -34.62 -2.86 10.54
CA LYS A 449 -34.76 -2.53 9.10
C LYS A 449 -35.63 -1.28 8.90
N GLU A 450 -36.63 -1.08 9.76
CA GLU A 450 -37.47 0.12 9.71
C GLU A 450 -36.75 1.37 10.26
N ASP A 451 -35.98 1.22 11.34
CA ASP A 451 -35.25 2.33 11.96
C ASP A 451 -34.07 2.79 11.09
N ILE A 452 -33.49 1.89 10.28
CA ILE A 452 -32.29 2.17 9.48
C ILE A 452 -32.54 1.87 7.99
N PRO A 453 -33.41 2.66 7.31
CA PRO A 453 -33.63 2.49 5.88
C PRO A 453 -32.45 3.05 5.08
N LEU A 454 -31.77 2.20 4.31
CA LEU A 454 -30.73 2.60 3.36
C LEU A 454 -31.26 2.54 1.92
N ALA A 455 -31.34 3.70 1.26
CA ALA A 455 -31.72 3.78 -0.14
C ALA A 455 -30.64 3.22 -1.07
N GLU A 456 -31.01 2.70 -2.25
CA GLU A 456 -30.05 2.13 -3.23
C GLU A 456 -28.96 3.13 -3.66
N ASN A 457 -29.30 4.41 -3.71
CA ASN A 457 -28.39 5.51 -4.07
C ASN A 457 -27.67 6.13 -2.86
N ALA A 458 -27.70 5.50 -1.68
CA ALA A 458 -27.06 6.04 -0.49
C ALA A 458 -25.55 6.25 -0.70
N PRO A 459 -24.98 7.41 -0.31
CA PRO A 459 -23.55 7.66 -0.40
C PRO A 459 -22.73 6.54 0.27
N GLY A 460 -21.62 6.16 -0.36
CA GLY A 460 -20.78 5.03 0.05
C GLY A 460 -21.18 3.67 -0.56
N GLY A 461 -22.35 3.55 -1.21
CA GLY A 461 -22.78 2.32 -1.88
C GLY A 461 -22.93 1.14 -0.91
N MET A 462 -22.66 -0.09 -1.38
CA MET A 462 -22.68 -1.33 -0.58
C MET A 462 -23.93 -1.49 0.31
N VAL A 463 -25.08 -1.09 -0.21
CA VAL A 463 -26.32 -0.92 0.57
C VAL A 463 -26.73 -2.24 1.24
N GLU A 464 -26.78 -3.34 0.48
CA GLU A 464 -27.11 -4.67 1.00
C GLU A 464 -26.14 -5.12 2.11
N PHE A 465 -24.84 -4.89 1.90
CA PHE A 465 -23.81 -5.23 2.89
C PHE A 465 -23.95 -4.41 4.17
N ARG A 466 -24.13 -3.09 4.05
CA ARG A 466 -24.33 -2.19 5.21
C ARG A 466 -25.60 -2.53 5.98
N SER A 467 -26.71 -2.79 5.29
CA SER A 467 -27.97 -3.24 5.92
C SER A 467 -27.80 -4.58 6.64
N SER A 468 -27.03 -5.51 6.08
CA SER A 468 -26.75 -6.80 6.73
C SER A 468 -25.88 -6.64 7.98
N LEU A 469 -24.95 -5.68 7.99
CA LEU A 469 -24.09 -5.40 9.13
C LEU A 469 -24.87 -4.86 10.34
N THR A 470 -25.91 -4.05 10.14
CA THR A 470 -26.69 -3.51 11.26
C THR A 470 -27.32 -4.65 12.08
N LEU A 471 -27.95 -5.60 11.38
CA LEU A 471 -28.53 -6.81 11.97
C LEU A 471 -27.46 -7.71 12.59
N SER A 472 -26.34 -7.91 11.88
CA SER A 472 -25.23 -8.76 12.35
C SER A 472 -24.58 -8.22 13.63
N PHE A 473 -24.45 -6.91 13.78
CA PHE A 473 -23.92 -6.30 15.00
C PHE A 473 -24.89 -6.46 16.18
N PHE A 474 -26.19 -6.25 15.96
CA PHE A 474 -27.17 -6.49 17.02
C PHE A 474 -27.20 -7.96 17.45
N PHE A 475 -27.17 -8.88 16.48
CA PHE A 475 -27.08 -10.31 16.78
C PHE A 475 -25.86 -10.65 17.64
N LYS A 476 -24.68 -10.15 17.26
CA LYS A 476 -23.46 -10.33 18.06
C LYS A 476 -23.56 -9.69 19.45
N PHE A 477 -24.23 -8.54 19.56
CA PHE A 477 -24.46 -7.89 20.84
C PHE A 477 -25.37 -8.71 21.75
N PHE A 478 -26.49 -9.20 21.21
CA PHE A 478 -27.41 -10.07 21.93
C PHE A 478 -26.70 -11.32 22.47
N LEU A 479 -25.94 -12.02 21.62
CA LEU A 479 -25.16 -13.18 22.04
C LEU A 479 -24.08 -12.82 23.07
N TYR A 480 -23.48 -11.64 22.97
CA TYR A 480 -22.48 -11.19 23.94
C TYR A 480 -23.10 -10.96 25.32
N VAL A 481 -24.25 -10.28 25.40
CA VAL A 481 -24.94 -10.02 26.67
C VAL A 481 -25.38 -11.34 27.31
N THR A 482 -26.02 -12.23 26.55
CA THR A 482 -26.46 -13.54 27.09
C THR A 482 -25.28 -14.40 27.55
N HIS A 483 -24.13 -14.32 26.87
CA HIS A 483 -22.91 -15.00 27.29
C HIS A 483 -22.39 -14.50 28.64
N GLU A 484 -22.26 -13.18 28.78
CA GLU A 484 -21.77 -12.55 29.99
C GLU A 484 -22.70 -12.80 31.19
N MET A 485 -24.01 -12.92 30.95
CA MET A 485 -24.96 -13.34 31.98
C MET A 485 -24.77 -14.81 32.39
N ASN A 486 -24.54 -15.70 31.43
CA ASN A 486 -24.32 -17.11 31.69
C ASN A 486 -23.04 -17.35 32.50
N ILE A 487 -21.94 -16.65 32.17
CA ILE A 487 -20.68 -16.70 32.95
C ILE A 487 -20.92 -16.33 34.42
N LYS A 488 -21.83 -15.37 34.68
CA LYS A 488 -22.19 -14.95 36.03
C LYS A 488 -23.20 -15.86 36.73
N GLY A 489 -23.58 -16.99 36.12
CA GLY A 489 -24.54 -17.95 36.66
C GLY A 489 -25.99 -17.46 36.67
N LEU A 490 -26.30 -16.40 35.91
CA LEU A 490 -27.59 -15.71 35.93
C LEU A 490 -28.60 -16.32 34.93
N SER A 491 -28.10 -16.92 33.85
CA SER A 491 -28.91 -17.67 32.88
C SER A 491 -28.72 -19.18 33.08
N LYS A 492 -29.81 -19.95 33.02
CA LYS A 492 -29.77 -21.43 33.03
C LYS A 492 -29.56 -22.02 31.63
N VAL A 493 -29.77 -21.22 30.59
CA VAL A 493 -29.60 -21.60 29.19
C VAL A 493 -28.33 -20.92 28.69
N GLY A 494 -27.27 -21.72 28.51
CA GLY A 494 -26.02 -21.24 27.93
C GLY A 494 -26.11 -21.10 26.42
N LEU A 495 -25.18 -20.35 25.83
CA LEU A 495 -25.02 -20.34 24.37
C LEU A 495 -24.56 -21.70 23.89
N ASP A 496 -25.14 -22.16 22.80
CA ASP A 496 -24.60 -23.27 22.02
C ASP A 496 -23.13 -23.01 21.65
N ALA A 497 -22.28 -24.03 21.81
CA ALA A 497 -20.85 -23.95 21.53
C ALA A 497 -20.59 -23.47 20.10
N ALA A 498 -21.45 -23.83 19.14
CA ALA A 498 -21.31 -23.39 17.75
C ALA A 498 -21.48 -21.87 17.55
N ASN A 499 -22.24 -21.22 18.45
CA ASN A 499 -22.53 -19.78 18.41
C ASN A 499 -21.44 -18.93 19.09
N MET A 500 -20.59 -19.52 19.92
CA MET A 500 -19.46 -18.82 20.58
C MET A 500 -18.53 -18.10 19.60
N SER A 501 -18.39 -18.65 18.40
CA SER A 501 -17.61 -18.08 17.30
C SER A 501 -18.05 -16.67 16.88
N ALA A 502 -19.30 -16.29 17.11
CA ALA A 502 -19.83 -14.96 16.76
C ALA A 502 -19.30 -13.85 17.67
N ILE A 503 -19.09 -14.15 18.95
CA ILE A 503 -18.76 -13.17 20.01
C ILE A 503 -17.28 -13.15 20.39
N GLN A 504 -16.54 -14.22 20.06
CA GLN A 504 -15.11 -14.28 20.30
C GLN A 504 -14.42 -13.10 19.61
N SER A 505 -13.67 -12.28 20.34
CA SER A 505 -12.91 -11.19 19.71
C SER A 505 -11.79 -11.78 18.84
N TYR A 506 -11.48 -11.13 17.71
CA TYR A 506 -10.30 -11.50 16.94
C TYR A 506 -9.09 -10.74 17.47
N THR A 507 -8.11 -11.49 17.97
CA THR A 507 -6.77 -10.97 18.23
C THR A 507 -5.85 -11.54 17.17
N ARG A 508 -5.20 -10.68 16.41
CA ARG A 508 -4.18 -11.11 15.45
C ARG A 508 -2.97 -11.60 16.27
N PRO A 509 -2.53 -12.86 16.11
CA PRO A 509 -1.26 -13.28 16.71
C PRO A 509 -0.11 -12.52 16.07
N VAL A 510 1.02 -12.40 16.79
CA VAL A 510 2.24 -11.81 16.22
C VAL A 510 2.61 -12.60 14.96
N SER A 511 3.03 -11.88 13.93
CA SER A 511 3.38 -12.49 12.65
C SER A 511 4.55 -13.46 12.83
N ILE A 512 4.63 -14.57 12.11
CA ILE A 512 5.79 -15.48 12.15
C ILE A 512 6.13 -15.84 10.71
N GLY A 513 7.42 -15.94 10.37
CA GLY A 513 7.85 -16.35 9.05
C GLY A 513 9.24 -16.98 9.07
N ALA A 514 9.42 -18.04 8.30
CA ALA A 514 10.72 -18.66 8.03
C ALA A 514 11.09 -18.44 6.55
N GLN A 515 12.39 -18.43 6.25
CA GLN A 515 12.90 -18.38 4.88
C GLN A 515 13.99 -19.43 4.72
N GLY A 516 13.88 -20.26 3.68
CA GLY A 516 14.90 -21.19 3.26
C GLY A 516 15.42 -20.81 1.88
N TYR A 517 16.73 -20.85 1.69
CA TYR A 517 17.37 -20.65 0.38
C TYR A 517 18.70 -21.42 0.33
N GLU A 518 19.18 -21.67 -0.88
CA GLU A 518 20.51 -22.24 -1.13
C GLU A 518 21.49 -21.10 -1.42
N SER A 519 22.60 -21.04 -0.69
CA SER A 519 23.69 -20.09 -0.95
C SER A 519 24.72 -20.73 -1.88
N VAL A 520 24.61 -20.45 -3.18
CA VAL A 520 25.57 -20.93 -4.19
C VAL A 520 26.42 -19.77 -4.68
N GLY A 521 27.60 -19.60 -4.08
CA GLY A 521 28.54 -18.54 -4.44
C GLY A 521 29.16 -18.74 -5.83
N GLN A 522 29.19 -17.68 -6.64
CA GLN A 522 29.94 -17.63 -7.90
C GLN A 522 30.80 -16.37 -7.97
N GLY A 523 32.12 -16.55 -8.12
CA GLY A 523 33.09 -15.44 -8.05
C GLY A 523 33.08 -14.76 -6.68
N THR A 524 33.29 -13.45 -6.66
CA THR A 524 33.44 -12.67 -5.42
C THR A 524 32.14 -12.28 -4.73
N ALA A 525 31.01 -12.22 -5.45
CA ALA A 525 29.77 -11.65 -4.91
C ALA A 525 28.44 -12.31 -5.32
N VAL A 526 28.36 -13.00 -6.47
CA VAL A 526 27.10 -13.61 -6.96
C VAL A 526 26.68 -14.77 -6.05
N GLY A 527 25.38 -14.87 -5.77
CA GLY A 527 24.79 -15.90 -4.90
C GLY A 527 24.81 -15.56 -3.40
N GLN A 528 25.48 -14.48 -3.00
CA GLN A 528 25.49 -14.00 -1.62
C GLN A 528 24.29 -13.08 -1.33
N PRO A 529 23.72 -13.12 -0.10
CA PRO A 529 22.59 -12.27 0.31
C PRO A 529 23.05 -10.84 0.63
N MET A 530 23.62 -10.16 -0.36
CA MET A 530 24.14 -8.80 -0.18
C MET A 530 23.01 -7.82 0.11
N VAL A 531 23.23 -6.95 1.11
CA VAL A 531 22.33 -5.84 1.42
C VAL A 531 22.22 -4.92 0.21
N HIS A 532 21.02 -4.37 -0.01
CA HIS A 532 20.78 -3.43 -1.08
C HIS A 532 21.77 -2.25 -1.00
N MET A 533 22.48 -1.90 -2.09
CA MET A 533 23.58 -0.93 -2.04
C MET A 533 23.17 0.47 -1.53
N SER A 534 21.90 0.87 -1.73
CA SER A 534 21.36 2.12 -1.19
C SER A 534 20.68 1.98 0.18
N ALA A 535 20.65 0.79 0.81
CA ALA A 535 19.90 0.58 2.06
C ALA A 535 20.31 1.56 3.15
N ILE A 536 21.62 1.76 3.33
CA ILE A 536 22.17 2.71 4.31
C ILE A 536 21.64 4.13 4.03
N LEU A 537 21.70 4.59 2.78
CA LEU A 537 21.17 5.91 2.39
C LEU A 537 19.65 6.01 2.64
N GLN A 538 18.91 4.92 2.45
CA GLN A 538 17.46 4.90 2.64
C GLN A 538 17.06 4.95 4.11
N VAL A 539 17.79 4.27 4.99
CA VAL A 539 17.51 4.28 6.44
C VAL A 539 17.95 5.57 7.13
N THR A 540 18.88 6.33 6.53
CA THR A 540 19.35 7.63 7.05
C THR A 540 18.62 8.83 6.45
N GLY A 541 17.87 8.65 5.36
CA GLY A 541 17.26 9.75 4.61
C GLY A 541 18.19 10.41 3.59
N GLU A 542 19.43 9.94 3.45
CA GLU A 542 20.41 10.46 2.48
C GLU A 542 20.16 10.00 1.03
N ALA A 543 19.22 9.08 0.80
CA ALA A 543 18.85 8.63 -0.53
C ALA A 543 17.98 9.66 -1.26
N GLU A 544 18.60 10.43 -2.16
CA GLU A 544 17.88 11.41 -3.00
C GLU A 544 16.93 10.74 -4.01
N TYR A 545 15.67 11.15 -4.00
CA TYR A 545 14.67 10.94 -5.05
C TYR A 545 14.50 12.21 -5.89
N VAL A 546 13.58 12.23 -6.85
CA VAL A 546 13.49 13.33 -7.82
C VAL A 546 13.13 14.66 -7.15
N ASP A 547 12.16 14.66 -6.23
CA ASP A 547 11.73 15.91 -5.57
C ASP A 547 12.78 16.47 -4.60
N ASP A 548 13.66 15.61 -4.08
CA ASP A 548 14.77 15.97 -3.20
C ASP A 548 15.91 16.67 -3.95
N THR A 549 15.89 16.65 -5.28
CA THR A 549 16.92 17.29 -6.11
C THR A 549 16.94 18.80 -5.83
N PRO A 550 18.11 19.38 -5.47
CA PRO A 550 18.24 20.82 -5.29
C PRO A 550 17.85 21.58 -6.55
N THR A 551 17.03 22.62 -6.39
CA THR A 551 16.55 23.44 -7.52
C THR A 551 17.26 24.80 -7.56
N PRO A 552 17.52 25.36 -8.75
CA PRO A 552 18.13 26.67 -8.89
C PRO A 552 17.17 27.81 -8.50
N PRO A 553 17.66 29.01 -8.13
CA PRO A 553 16.85 30.12 -7.61
C PRO A 553 15.71 30.65 -8.50
N ASN A 554 15.67 30.28 -9.79
CA ASN A 554 14.64 30.68 -10.76
C ASN A 554 13.70 29.53 -11.17
N ASN A 555 13.72 28.42 -10.45
CA ASN A 555 12.84 27.28 -10.69
C ASN A 555 11.36 27.67 -10.61
N LEU A 556 10.55 27.11 -11.48
CA LEU A 556 9.09 27.16 -11.41
C LEU A 556 8.53 25.80 -10.99
N HIS A 557 7.34 25.82 -10.43
CA HIS A 557 6.58 24.63 -10.09
C HIS A 557 5.31 24.56 -10.92
N ALA A 558 4.90 23.35 -11.26
CA ALA A 558 3.74 23.12 -12.11
C ALA A 558 2.60 22.38 -11.40
N ALA A 559 1.38 22.62 -11.87
CA ALA A 559 0.18 21.87 -11.54
C ALA A 559 -0.68 21.67 -12.79
N LEU A 560 -1.33 20.52 -12.90
CA LEU A 560 -2.13 20.15 -14.06
C LEU A 560 -3.54 20.78 -13.99
N VAL A 561 -4.08 21.12 -15.15
CA VAL A 561 -5.50 21.42 -15.34
C VAL A 561 -6.15 20.18 -15.94
N LEU A 562 -7.09 19.58 -15.21
CA LEU A 562 -7.66 18.27 -15.53
C LEU A 562 -9.14 18.35 -15.94
N SER A 563 -9.55 17.44 -16.81
CA SER A 563 -10.96 17.21 -17.13
C SER A 563 -11.77 16.81 -15.90
N LYS A 564 -12.93 17.44 -15.75
CA LYS A 564 -13.95 17.09 -14.75
C LYS A 564 -15.09 16.24 -15.33
N LYS A 565 -15.00 15.85 -16.61
CA LYS A 565 -16.05 15.11 -17.34
C LYS A 565 -15.47 13.83 -17.94
N ALA A 566 -16.25 12.75 -17.92
CA ALA A 566 -15.84 11.47 -18.49
C ALA A 566 -15.78 11.52 -20.03
N HIS A 567 -16.73 12.22 -20.67
CA HIS A 567 -16.71 12.43 -22.11
C HIS A 567 -17.41 13.75 -22.43
N ALA A 568 -16.69 14.71 -23.02
CA ALA A 568 -17.25 16.02 -23.36
C ALA A 568 -16.42 16.77 -24.40
N ARG A 569 -17.07 17.66 -25.16
CA ARG A 569 -16.38 18.69 -25.96
C ARG A 569 -16.01 19.88 -25.10
N ILE A 570 -14.80 20.41 -25.25
CA ILE A 570 -14.35 21.65 -24.63
C ILE A 570 -14.89 22.82 -25.46
N LEU A 571 -15.70 23.68 -24.85
CA LEU A 571 -16.29 24.85 -25.51
C LEU A 571 -15.40 26.08 -25.35
N SER A 572 -14.89 26.31 -24.14
CA SER A 572 -14.04 27.44 -23.81
C SER A 572 -13.17 27.14 -22.59
N ILE A 573 -12.02 27.84 -22.50
CA ILE A 573 -11.10 27.81 -21.37
C ILE A 573 -10.83 29.26 -20.97
N ASP A 574 -11.18 29.64 -19.74
CA ASP A 574 -10.95 30.96 -19.16
C ASP A 574 -9.97 30.88 -17.98
N ASP A 575 -8.85 31.60 -18.10
CA ASP A 575 -7.77 31.67 -17.12
C ASP A 575 -7.65 33.04 -16.45
N SER A 576 -8.61 33.95 -16.67
CA SER A 576 -8.60 35.32 -16.14
C SER A 576 -8.38 35.38 -14.62
N VAL A 577 -9.04 34.49 -13.86
CA VAL A 577 -8.91 34.39 -12.40
C VAL A 577 -7.59 33.71 -12.00
N ALA A 578 -7.10 32.76 -12.80
CA ALA A 578 -5.84 32.07 -12.55
C ALA A 578 -4.65 33.03 -12.68
N LYS A 579 -4.65 33.89 -13.71
CA LYS A 579 -3.64 34.94 -13.96
C LYS A 579 -3.45 35.91 -12.79
N CYS A 580 -4.51 36.18 -12.04
CA CYS A 580 -4.47 37.04 -10.85
C CYS A 580 -3.91 36.33 -9.61
N SER A 581 -3.53 35.05 -9.70
CA SER A 581 -2.99 34.31 -8.56
C SER A 581 -1.53 34.68 -8.28
N PRO A 582 -1.10 34.73 -7.01
CA PRO A 582 0.29 35.02 -6.66
C PRO A 582 1.26 34.07 -7.36
N GLY A 583 2.37 34.63 -7.85
CA GLY A 583 3.44 33.83 -8.45
C GLY A 583 3.12 33.19 -9.80
N PHE A 584 1.93 33.41 -10.37
CA PHE A 584 1.53 32.86 -11.67
C PHE A 584 2.52 33.26 -12.76
N ALA A 585 3.05 32.29 -13.49
CA ALA A 585 4.00 32.50 -14.58
C ALA A 585 3.43 32.15 -15.96
N GLY A 586 2.44 31.24 -16.04
CA GLY A 586 1.78 30.93 -17.30
C GLY A 586 0.82 29.73 -17.22
N LEU A 587 -0.10 29.68 -18.19
CA LEU A 587 -0.92 28.53 -18.53
C LEU A 587 -0.53 28.10 -19.95
N PHE A 588 -0.24 26.81 -20.13
CA PHE A 588 0.09 26.22 -21.41
C PHE A 588 -0.95 25.16 -21.78
N LEU A 589 -1.41 25.23 -23.03
CA LEU A 589 -2.46 24.39 -23.62
C LEU A 589 -1.93 23.69 -24.88
N SER A 590 -2.79 22.93 -25.55
CA SER A 590 -2.46 22.22 -26.81
C SER A 590 -1.82 23.10 -27.88
N LYS A 591 -2.27 24.36 -28.01
CA LYS A 591 -1.74 25.35 -28.97
C LYS A 591 -0.30 25.79 -28.69
N ASP A 592 0.20 25.58 -27.46
CA ASP A 592 1.52 26.02 -27.03
C ASP A 592 2.57 24.91 -27.22
N VAL A 593 2.17 23.71 -27.67
CA VAL A 593 3.06 22.59 -27.97
C VAL A 593 3.84 22.89 -29.26
N PRO A 594 5.18 23.06 -29.22
CA PRO A 594 5.94 23.50 -30.41
C PRO A 594 6.06 22.44 -31.51
N GLY A 595 6.06 21.16 -31.13
CA GLY A 595 6.16 20.02 -32.03
C GLY A 595 4.80 19.36 -32.26
N SER A 596 4.68 18.08 -31.88
CA SER A 596 3.42 17.33 -31.99
C SER A 596 2.70 17.23 -30.65
N ASN A 597 1.41 17.61 -30.63
CA ASN A 597 0.54 17.35 -29.48
C ASN A 597 0.18 15.86 -29.34
N HIS A 598 0.27 15.08 -30.43
CA HIS A 598 -0.01 13.64 -30.42
C HIS A 598 1.17 12.85 -29.86
N ILE A 599 0.88 12.00 -28.86
CA ILE A 599 1.82 11.15 -28.13
C ILE A 599 1.20 9.76 -27.90
N GLY A 600 2.02 8.82 -27.44
CA GLY A 600 1.58 7.48 -27.03
C GLY A 600 2.71 6.47 -27.20
N PRO A 601 2.70 5.34 -26.46
CA PRO A 601 3.89 4.49 -26.34
C PRO A 601 4.05 3.51 -27.50
N ILE A 602 2.95 3.17 -28.17
CA ILE A 602 2.89 2.22 -29.29
C ILE A 602 2.29 2.90 -30.52
N ILE A 603 1.11 3.49 -30.35
CA ILE A 603 0.45 4.37 -31.32
C ILE A 603 0.31 5.76 -30.70
N HIS A 604 0.20 6.80 -31.52
CA HIS A 604 0.05 8.18 -31.05
C HIS A 604 -1.44 8.55 -30.93
N ASP A 605 -2.16 7.89 -30.03
CA ASP A 605 -3.60 8.07 -29.79
C ASP A 605 -3.92 8.88 -28.52
N GLU A 606 -2.91 9.49 -27.90
CA GLU A 606 -3.05 10.41 -26.78
C GLU A 606 -2.62 11.83 -27.17
N GLU A 607 -3.04 12.81 -26.37
CA GLU A 607 -2.60 14.20 -26.49
C GLU A 607 -1.81 14.61 -25.24
N VAL A 608 -0.77 15.44 -25.40
CA VAL A 608 -0.09 16.09 -24.26
C VAL A 608 -1.11 16.93 -23.49
N PHE A 609 -1.89 17.72 -24.22
CA PHE A 609 -3.01 18.52 -23.71
C PHE A 609 -4.24 18.30 -24.60
N ALA A 610 -5.38 17.96 -24.00
CA ALA A 610 -6.64 17.77 -24.71
C ALA A 610 -7.00 19.02 -25.53
N SER A 611 -7.22 18.86 -26.83
CA SER A 611 -7.42 19.99 -27.75
C SER A 611 -8.90 20.35 -27.97
N ASP A 612 -9.77 19.35 -28.16
CA ASP A 612 -11.18 19.54 -28.50
C ASP A 612 -12.12 18.68 -27.63
N ILE A 613 -11.80 17.40 -27.45
CA ILE A 613 -12.66 16.45 -26.71
C ILE A 613 -11.87 15.84 -25.55
N VAL A 614 -12.48 15.86 -24.37
CA VAL A 614 -12.03 15.07 -23.22
C VAL A 614 -12.74 13.73 -23.20
N THR A 615 -12.01 12.64 -22.97
CA THR A 615 -12.45 11.25 -23.07
C THR A 615 -12.29 10.48 -21.76
N CYS A 616 -11.81 11.11 -20.68
CA CYS A 616 -11.94 10.61 -19.32
C CYS A 616 -11.86 11.74 -18.29
N VAL A 617 -12.35 11.47 -17.07
CA VAL A 617 -12.07 12.32 -15.91
C VAL A 617 -10.57 12.21 -15.60
N GLY A 618 -9.90 13.33 -15.37
CA GLY A 618 -8.45 13.35 -15.15
C GLY A 618 -7.61 13.52 -16.41
N GLN A 619 -8.20 13.56 -17.62
CA GLN A 619 -7.42 13.89 -18.82
C GLN A 619 -6.81 15.29 -18.71
N ILE A 620 -5.54 15.43 -19.10
CA ILE A 620 -4.80 16.70 -19.00
C ILE A 620 -5.29 17.65 -20.09
N ILE A 621 -5.79 18.82 -19.70
CA ILE A 621 -6.23 19.89 -20.60
C ILE A 621 -5.14 20.96 -20.73
N GLY A 622 -4.33 21.15 -19.69
CA GLY A 622 -3.25 22.13 -19.67
C GLY A 622 -2.36 21.99 -18.45
N ILE A 623 -1.36 22.86 -18.38
CA ILE A 623 -0.45 22.96 -17.24
C ILE A 623 -0.28 24.43 -16.82
N VAL A 624 -0.44 24.69 -15.53
CA VAL A 624 -0.16 26.00 -14.92
C VAL A 624 1.19 25.93 -14.24
N VAL A 625 1.98 26.99 -14.38
CA VAL A 625 3.26 27.17 -13.69
C VAL A 625 3.28 28.43 -12.83
N ALA A 626 3.91 28.33 -11.67
CA ALA A 626 4.08 29.41 -10.71
C ALA A 626 5.42 29.32 -9.96
N ASP A 627 5.75 30.33 -9.16
CA ASP A 627 6.96 30.38 -8.33
C ASP A 627 7.03 29.31 -7.22
N THR A 628 5.88 28.81 -6.76
CA THR A 628 5.77 27.75 -5.76
C THR A 628 4.74 26.71 -6.16
N HIS A 629 4.90 25.49 -5.66
CA HIS A 629 3.99 24.38 -5.96
C HIS A 629 2.56 24.64 -5.48
N ASP A 630 2.38 25.26 -4.30
CA ASP A 630 1.05 25.61 -3.79
C ASP A 630 0.38 26.70 -4.62
N ASN A 631 1.12 27.73 -5.06
CA ASN A 631 0.59 28.76 -5.96
C ASN A 631 0.15 28.17 -7.31
N ALA A 632 0.94 27.24 -7.88
CA ALA A 632 0.58 26.56 -9.13
C ALA A 632 -0.74 25.80 -9.00
N LYS A 633 -0.93 25.05 -7.90
CA LYS A 633 -2.20 24.32 -7.63
C LYS A 633 -3.38 25.25 -7.45
N VAL A 634 -3.22 26.33 -6.67
CA VAL A 634 -4.27 27.33 -6.47
C VAL A 634 -4.68 27.96 -7.79
N ALA A 635 -3.72 28.30 -8.65
CA ALA A 635 -3.99 28.87 -9.96
C ALA A 635 -4.64 27.86 -10.92
N ALA A 636 -4.17 26.60 -10.96
CA ALA A 636 -4.77 25.55 -11.77
C ALA A 636 -6.25 25.30 -11.41
N ASN A 637 -6.59 25.31 -10.12
CA ASN A 637 -7.97 25.15 -9.64
C ASN A 637 -8.91 26.32 -10.01
N LYS A 638 -8.35 27.47 -10.41
CA LYS A 638 -9.10 28.66 -10.83
C LYS A 638 -9.29 28.76 -12.34
N VAL A 639 -8.72 27.85 -13.13
CA VAL A 639 -9.00 27.77 -14.56
C VAL A 639 -10.43 27.24 -14.75
N ASN A 640 -11.27 28.03 -15.40
CA ASN A 640 -12.65 27.67 -15.70
C ASN A 640 -12.72 27.03 -17.09
N ILE A 641 -13.43 25.91 -17.20
CA ILE A 641 -13.58 25.17 -18.45
C ILE A 641 -15.05 24.88 -18.66
N GLU A 642 -15.56 25.27 -19.82
CA GLU A 642 -16.93 24.99 -20.24
C GLU A 642 -16.96 23.74 -21.12
N TYR A 643 -17.94 22.86 -20.86
CA TYR A 643 -18.06 21.56 -21.51
C TYR A 643 -19.45 21.39 -22.14
N SER A 644 -19.50 20.67 -23.26
CA SER A 644 -20.71 20.01 -23.75
C SER A 644 -20.56 18.51 -23.56
N GLU A 645 -21.30 17.91 -22.62
CA GLU A 645 -21.21 16.48 -22.32
C GLU A 645 -21.63 15.59 -23.50
N LEU A 646 -20.97 14.43 -23.61
CA LEU A 646 -21.21 13.41 -24.63
C LEU A 646 -21.50 12.07 -23.94
N PRO A 647 -22.18 11.11 -24.59
CA PRO A 647 -22.44 9.79 -24.01
C PRO A 647 -21.14 9.06 -23.64
N ALA A 648 -21.04 8.57 -22.40
CA ALA A 648 -19.86 7.89 -21.89
C ALA A 648 -20.08 6.38 -21.75
N ILE A 649 -19.02 5.59 -21.95
CA ILE A 649 -18.95 4.14 -21.74
C ILE A 649 -18.11 3.88 -20.49
N LEU A 650 -18.71 3.33 -19.44
CA LEU A 650 -18.15 3.24 -18.09
C LEU A 650 -18.04 1.78 -17.57
N SER A 651 -18.25 0.79 -18.43
CA SER A 651 -17.97 -0.61 -18.07
C SER A 651 -17.57 -1.46 -19.27
N ILE A 652 -16.91 -2.60 -18.98
CA ILE A 652 -16.61 -3.61 -20.01
C ILE A 652 -17.89 -4.11 -20.67
N SER A 653 -18.94 -4.35 -19.87
CA SER A 653 -20.24 -4.82 -20.38
C SER A 653 -20.88 -3.80 -21.33
N GLU A 654 -20.82 -2.51 -21.01
CA GLU A 654 -21.29 -1.44 -21.91
C GLU A 654 -20.45 -1.37 -23.18
N ALA A 655 -19.13 -1.46 -23.08
CA ALA A 655 -18.23 -1.43 -24.23
C ALA A 655 -18.49 -2.60 -25.19
N VAL A 656 -18.65 -3.82 -24.65
CA VAL A 656 -18.98 -5.02 -25.44
C VAL A 656 -20.33 -4.87 -26.13
N LYS A 657 -21.37 -4.37 -25.41
CA LYS A 657 -22.70 -4.14 -25.99
C LYS A 657 -22.70 -3.09 -27.09
N ALA A 658 -21.89 -2.04 -26.94
CA ALA A 658 -21.77 -0.95 -27.90
C ALA A 658 -20.79 -1.24 -29.05
N GLY A 659 -20.05 -2.35 -29.02
CA GLY A 659 -18.97 -2.63 -29.97
C GLY A 659 -17.77 -1.67 -29.84
N SER A 660 -17.60 -1.05 -28.68
CA SER A 660 -16.56 -0.05 -28.39
C SER A 660 -15.23 -0.72 -28.02
N PHE A 661 -14.40 -0.96 -29.03
CA PHE A 661 -13.08 -1.57 -28.88
C PHE A 661 -12.00 -0.68 -29.46
N HIS A 662 -10.80 -0.76 -28.89
CA HIS A 662 -9.62 -0.18 -29.53
C HIS A 662 -9.34 -0.90 -30.86
N PRO A 663 -8.98 -0.18 -31.94
CA PRO A 663 -8.82 -0.76 -33.27
C PRO A 663 -7.68 -1.79 -33.32
N ASN A 664 -7.84 -2.85 -34.12
CA ASN A 664 -6.83 -3.91 -34.35
C ASN A 664 -6.36 -4.68 -33.09
N THR A 665 -7.20 -4.73 -32.05
CA THR A 665 -6.84 -5.38 -30.77
C THR A 665 -7.40 -6.79 -30.56
N THR A 666 -8.17 -7.34 -31.50
CA THR A 666 -8.67 -8.72 -31.40
C THR A 666 -7.52 -9.70 -31.46
N ARG A 667 -7.49 -10.65 -30.52
CA ARG A 667 -6.55 -11.79 -30.50
C ARG A 667 -7.33 -13.08 -30.35
N CYS A 668 -6.89 -14.12 -31.03
CA CYS A 668 -7.45 -15.46 -30.89
C CYS A 668 -6.31 -16.46 -31.09
N LEU A 669 -6.13 -17.36 -30.14
CA LEU A 669 -5.22 -18.50 -30.24
C LEU A 669 -6.02 -19.77 -29.97
N SER A 670 -5.74 -20.81 -30.74
CA SER A 670 -6.44 -22.09 -30.63
C SER A 670 -5.52 -23.27 -30.91
N ASN A 671 -5.78 -24.38 -30.24
CA ASN A 671 -5.15 -25.67 -30.48
C ASN A 671 -6.22 -26.77 -30.39
N GLY A 672 -6.12 -27.81 -31.23
CA GLY A 672 -7.16 -28.84 -31.36
C GLY A 672 -8.45 -28.35 -32.01
N ASP A 673 -9.52 -29.15 -31.93
CA ASP A 673 -10.85 -28.81 -32.46
C ASP A 673 -11.87 -28.70 -31.32
N VAL A 674 -12.06 -27.46 -30.86
CA VAL A 674 -12.94 -27.12 -29.73
C VAL A 674 -14.41 -27.41 -30.06
N ASP A 675 -14.85 -27.07 -31.27
CA ASP A 675 -16.25 -27.20 -31.67
C ASP A 675 -16.61 -28.68 -31.86
N GLN A 676 -15.73 -29.47 -32.49
CA GLN A 676 -15.90 -30.91 -32.59
C GLN A 676 -15.90 -31.59 -31.22
N CYS A 677 -14.99 -31.19 -30.31
CA CYS A 677 -14.90 -31.79 -28.98
C CYS A 677 -16.20 -31.57 -28.18
N PHE A 678 -16.75 -30.35 -28.20
CA PHE A 678 -18.03 -30.06 -27.54
C PHE A 678 -19.25 -30.71 -28.22
N ALA A 679 -19.22 -30.93 -29.53
CA ALA A 679 -20.29 -31.60 -30.26
C ALA A 679 -20.24 -33.14 -30.13
N SER A 680 -19.09 -33.68 -29.73
CA SER A 680 -18.88 -35.12 -29.56
C SER A 680 -19.21 -35.62 -28.15
N ASN A 681 -19.22 -36.94 -27.94
CA ASN A 681 -19.39 -37.56 -26.62
C ASN A 681 -18.07 -37.66 -25.82
N THR A 682 -17.04 -36.86 -26.14
CA THR A 682 -15.78 -36.88 -25.39
C THR A 682 -15.85 -36.14 -24.06
N CYS A 683 -16.79 -35.18 -23.93
CA CYS A 683 -17.06 -34.49 -22.67
C CYS A 683 -18.26 -35.14 -21.99
N ASP A 684 -18.09 -35.63 -20.76
CA ASP A 684 -19.22 -36.13 -19.96
C ASP A 684 -20.07 -34.98 -19.42
N LYS A 685 -19.44 -33.85 -19.13
CA LYS A 685 -20.06 -32.64 -18.60
C LYS A 685 -19.51 -31.39 -19.28
N ILE A 686 -20.37 -30.37 -19.39
CA ILE A 686 -20.03 -29.04 -19.88
C ILE A 686 -20.58 -28.01 -18.89
N ILE A 687 -19.73 -27.07 -18.49
CA ILE A 687 -20.13 -25.93 -17.65
C ILE A 687 -19.82 -24.62 -18.35
N GLU A 688 -20.63 -23.60 -18.09
CA GLU A 688 -20.45 -22.24 -18.58
C GLU A 688 -20.45 -21.26 -17.41
N GLY A 689 -19.71 -20.17 -17.52
CA GLY A 689 -19.67 -19.15 -16.48
C GLY A 689 -19.00 -17.84 -16.88
N GLU A 690 -19.18 -16.84 -16.03
CA GLU A 690 -18.57 -15.50 -16.16
C GLU A 690 -17.83 -15.15 -14.87
N ILE A 691 -16.68 -14.48 -14.99
CA ILE A 691 -15.93 -13.90 -13.88
C ILE A 691 -15.50 -12.47 -14.21
N ARG A 692 -15.55 -11.60 -13.19
CA ARG A 692 -15.05 -10.22 -13.24
C ARG A 692 -13.85 -10.09 -12.32
N VAL A 693 -12.77 -9.51 -12.85
CA VAL A 693 -11.54 -9.21 -12.11
C VAL A 693 -11.37 -7.70 -12.04
N GLY A 694 -11.31 -7.15 -10.83
CA GLY A 694 -11.17 -5.71 -10.62
C GLY A 694 -9.81 -5.14 -11.06
N GLY A 695 -9.76 -3.82 -11.27
CA GLY A 695 -8.52 -3.09 -11.49
C GLY A 695 -7.68 -2.94 -10.21
N GLN A 696 -6.50 -2.35 -10.33
CA GLN A 696 -5.59 -2.17 -9.19
C GLN A 696 -4.68 -0.96 -9.36
N GLU A 697 -4.63 -0.10 -8.35
CA GLU A 697 -3.71 1.04 -8.28
C GLU A 697 -2.29 0.61 -7.90
N HIS A 698 -1.27 1.16 -8.57
CA HIS A 698 0.13 0.80 -8.31
C HIS A 698 0.54 1.16 -6.90
N PHE A 699 0.16 2.37 -6.47
CA PHE A 699 0.43 2.92 -5.15
C PHE A 699 1.94 2.87 -4.81
N TYR A 700 2.79 3.21 -5.78
CA TYR A 700 4.19 3.52 -5.51
C TYR A 700 4.30 4.65 -4.50
N MET A 701 5.23 4.56 -3.55
CA MET A 701 5.25 5.47 -2.41
C MET A 701 5.67 6.88 -2.82
N GLU A 702 6.57 7.00 -3.81
CA GLU A 702 6.90 8.27 -4.49
C GLU A 702 5.92 8.50 -5.66
N PRO A 703 5.06 9.54 -5.62
CA PRO A 703 4.21 9.92 -6.76
C PRO A 703 5.01 10.27 -8.03
N GLN A 704 4.33 10.50 -9.15
CA GLN A 704 4.95 10.96 -10.38
C GLN A 704 5.66 12.31 -10.16
N CYS A 705 6.92 12.38 -10.57
CA CYS A 705 7.76 13.56 -10.40
C CYS A 705 8.76 13.69 -11.56
N THR A 706 8.88 14.92 -12.08
CA THR A 706 9.88 15.27 -13.10
C THR A 706 10.37 16.70 -12.87
N PHE A 707 11.69 16.87 -12.96
CA PHE A 707 12.35 18.18 -12.99
C PHE A 707 13.04 18.35 -14.34
N VAL A 708 12.69 19.40 -15.08
CA VAL A 708 13.19 19.66 -16.45
C VAL A 708 13.75 21.07 -16.57
N TRP A 709 14.80 21.25 -17.36
CA TRP A 709 15.37 22.56 -17.65
C TRP A 709 15.97 22.65 -19.07
N PRO A 710 15.91 23.83 -19.70
CA PRO A 710 16.60 24.08 -20.95
C PRO A 710 18.08 24.37 -20.72
N VAL A 711 18.92 23.99 -21.69
CA VAL A 711 20.34 24.34 -21.78
C VAL A 711 20.58 25.09 -23.09
N ASP A 712 21.56 26.00 -23.10
CA ASP A 712 21.93 26.84 -24.26
C ASP A 712 20.71 27.53 -24.91
N SER A 713 19.95 28.27 -24.10
CA SER A 713 18.73 28.97 -24.52
C SER A 713 17.66 28.05 -25.13
N GLY A 714 17.61 26.79 -24.68
CA GLY A 714 16.64 25.79 -25.13
C GLY A 714 17.04 25.07 -26.42
N ASN A 715 18.32 25.14 -26.80
CA ASN A 715 18.87 24.23 -27.79
C ASN A 715 18.85 22.78 -27.29
N GLU A 716 18.99 22.56 -25.99
CA GLU A 716 18.93 21.25 -25.36
C GLU A 716 17.94 21.25 -24.19
N ILE A 717 17.43 20.06 -23.85
CA ILE A 717 16.53 19.84 -22.72
C ILE A 717 17.09 18.69 -21.88
N HIS A 718 17.30 18.98 -20.60
CA HIS A 718 17.77 18.01 -19.62
C HIS A 718 16.67 17.80 -18.59
N MET A 719 16.50 16.56 -18.12
CA MET A 719 15.51 16.24 -17.10
C MET A 719 15.99 15.14 -16.15
N ILE A 720 15.52 15.22 -14.92
CA ILE A 720 15.55 14.14 -13.93
C ILE A 720 14.11 13.68 -13.74
N SER A 721 13.84 12.40 -13.98
CA SER A 721 12.47 11.86 -13.99
C SER A 721 12.37 10.60 -13.14
N SER A 722 11.25 10.47 -12.44
CA SER A 722 10.89 9.25 -11.74
C SER A 722 10.21 8.32 -12.75
N THR A 723 11.00 7.52 -13.46
CA THR A 723 10.53 6.67 -14.57
C THR A 723 11.27 5.34 -14.67
N GLN A 724 10.58 4.30 -15.12
CA GLN A 724 11.20 3.01 -15.49
C GLN A 724 11.79 3.04 -16.91
N ALA A 725 11.47 4.08 -17.69
CA ALA A 725 11.78 4.17 -19.11
C ALA A 725 12.28 5.57 -19.50
N PRO A 726 13.52 5.96 -19.10
CA PRO A 726 14.11 7.24 -19.47
C PRO A 726 14.08 7.52 -20.99
N GLN A 727 14.23 6.48 -21.81
CA GLN A 727 14.15 6.60 -23.27
C GLN A 727 12.76 7.00 -23.79
N LYS A 728 11.67 6.58 -23.14
CA LYS A 728 10.31 7.01 -23.52
C LYS A 728 10.10 8.48 -23.16
N HIS A 729 10.64 8.94 -22.03
CA HIS A 729 10.61 10.36 -21.67
C HIS A 729 11.36 11.21 -22.69
N GLN A 730 12.57 10.78 -23.08
CA GLN A 730 13.35 11.41 -24.15
C GLN A 730 12.54 11.53 -25.44
N LYS A 731 11.87 10.45 -25.87
CA LYS A 731 11.02 10.44 -27.08
C LYS A 731 9.82 11.36 -26.98
N TYR A 732 9.08 11.32 -25.88
CA TYR A 732 7.89 12.13 -25.70
C TYR A 732 8.22 13.62 -25.69
N VAL A 733 9.26 14.00 -24.96
CA VAL A 733 9.71 15.39 -24.88
C VAL A 733 10.27 15.88 -26.22
N ALA A 734 11.09 15.07 -26.89
CA ALA A 734 11.58 15.38 -28.23
C ALA A 734 10.44 15.61 -29.22
N ASN A 735 9.43 14.72 -29.23
CA ASN A 735 8.27 14.83 -30.09
C ASN A 735 7.40 16.06 -29.77
N ALA A 736 7.11 16.32 -28.49
CA ALA A 736 6.31 17.47 -28.07
C ALA A 736 7.01 18.81 -28.36
N LEU A 737 8.33 18.87 -28.31
CA LEU A 737 9.10 20.09 -28.57
C LEU A 737 9.60 20.23 -30.01
N GLY A 738 9.46 19.21 -30.84
CA GLY A 738 10.03 19.20 -32.20
C GLY A 738 11.55 19.16 -32.22
N LEU A 739 12.18 18.57 -31.20
CA LEU A 739 13.64 18.46 -31.07
C LEU A 739 14.13 17.06 -31.48
N PRO A 740 15.33 16.94 -32.06
CA PRO A 740 16.04 15.66 -32.17
C PRO A 740 16.26 14.99 -30.80
N LEU A 741 16.17 13.66 -30.76
CA LEU A 741 16.42 12.88 -29.53
C LEU A 741 17.79 13.18 -28.89
N SER A 742 18.81 13.45 -29.71
CA SER A 742 20.17 13.78 -29.26
C SER A 742 20.25 15.10 -28.47
N LYS A 743 19.23 15.95 -28.53
CA LYS A 743 19.14 17.21 -27.77
C LYS A 743 18.32 17.09 -26.49
N VAL A 744 17.85 15.88 -26.17
CA VAL A 744 17.03 15.60 -24.99
C VAL A 744 17.71 14.54 -24.13
N VAL A 745 17.99 14.85 -22.87
CA VAL A 745 18.65 13.95 -21.93
C VAL A 745 17.73 13.67 -20.75
N CYS A 746 17.46 12.40 -20.48
CA CYS A 746 16.72 11.96 -19.31
C CYS A 746 17.63 11.18 -18.36
N LYS A 747 17.58 11.53 -17.07
CA LYS A 747 18.34 10.91 -15.98
C LYS A 747 17.39 10.34 -14.93
N THR A 748 17.74 9.17 -14.41
CA THR A 748 17.03 8.53 -13.30
C THR A 748 18.04 7.79 -12.42
N LYS A 749 18.22 8.28 -11.19
CA LYS A 749 19.11 7.69 -10.19
C LYS A 749 18.46 6.51 -9.47
N ARG A 750 17.21 6.70 -9.02
CA ARG A 750 16.34 5.72 -8.37
C ARG A 750 14.90 6.22 -8.37
N ILE A 751 13.94 5.33 -8.13
CA ILE A 751 12.53 5.70 -7.94
C ILE A 751 11.91 4.98 -6.72
N GLY A 752 11.01 5.66 -6.01
CA GLY A 752 10.29 5.17 -4.83
C GLY A 752 9.14 4.22 -5.19
N GLY A 753 9.44 3.19 -5.98
CA GLY A 753 8.51 2.23 -6.55
C GLY A 753 7.99 2.65 -7.93
N GLY A 754 7.74 1.67 -8.80
CA GLY A 754 7.19 1.87 -10.14
C GLY A 754 6.10 0.86 -10.51
N PHE A 755 6.39 -0.43 -10.36
CA PHE A 755 5.42 -1.54 -10.52
C PHE A 755 4.71 -1.61 -11.89
N GLY A 756 5.22 -0.92 -12.91
CA GLY A 756 4.62 -0.77 -14.23
C GLY A 756 3.97 0.60 -14.49
N GLY A 757 3.47 1.28 -13.45
CA GLY A 757 2.80 2.58 -13.59
C GLY A 757 3.72 3.72 -13.99
N LYS A 758 5.04 3.52 -13.87
CA LYS A 758 6.09 4.42 -14.32
C LYS A 758 6.78 3.92 -15.61
N GLU A 759 6.17 2.97 -16.33
CA GLU A 759 6.70 2.48 -17.60
C GLU A 759 6.38 3.38 -18.79
N THR A 760 5.17 3.94 -18.84
CA THR A 760 4.70 4.82 -19.94
C THR A 760 4.05 6.09 -19.40
N ARG A 761 3.17 5.95 -18.40
CA ARG A 761 2.31 7.03 -17.91
C ARG A 761 3.07 8.19 -17.30
N SER A 762 4.30 7.98 -16.80
CA SER A 762 5.17 9.05 -16.31
C SER A 762 5.64 10.02 -17.42
N ALA A 763 5.67 9.58 -18.68
CA ALA A 763 6.26 10.36 -19.79
C ALA A 763 5.38 11.55 -20.22
N ILE A 764 4.05 11.46 -20.05
CA ILE A 764 3.14 12.57 -20.39
C ILE A 764 3.40 13.81 -19.52
N PHE A 765 3.70 13.60 -18.24
CA PHE A 765 4.00 14.70 -17.31
C PHE A 765 5.34 15.36 -17.63
N ALA A 766 6.32 14.56 -18.05
CA ALA A 766 7.60 15.08 -18.55
C ALA A 766 7.40 15.92 -19.81
N ALA A 767 6.59 15.47 -20.77
CA ALA A 767 6.24 16.24 -21.96
C ALA A 767 5.54 17.56 -21.61
N ALA A 768 4.50 17.51 -20.77
CA ALA A 768 3.75 18.68 -20.33
C ALA A 768 4.64 19.72 -19.62
N ALA A 769 5.48 19.29 -18.67
CA ALA A 769 6.41 20.19 -17.98
C ALA A 769 7.47 20.76 -18.92
N SER A 770 7.91 19.97 -19.91
CA SER A 770 8.91 20.40 -20.90
C SER A 770 8.39 21.49 -21.82
N VAL A 771 7.10 21.48 -22.19
CA VAL A 771 6.48 22.56 -22.98
C VAL A 771 6.59 23.89 -22.23
N ALA A 772 6.13 23.94 -20.98
CA ALA A 772 6.22 25.14 -20.15
C ALA A 772 7.67 25.60 -19.94
N SER A 773 8.56 24.66 -19.66
CA SER A 773 10.00 24.92 -19.46
C SER A 773 10.66 25.50 -20.71
N TYR A 774 10.35 24.94 -21.87
CA TYR A 774 10.87 25.36 -23.16
C TYR A 774 10.39 26.77 -23.54
N CYS A 775 9.09 27.04 -23.39
CA CYS A 775 8.49 28.34 -23.72
C CYS A 775 8.98 29.46 -22.78
N LEU A 776 9.16 29.18 -21.49
CA LEU A 776 9.60 30.18 -20.52
C LEU A 776 11.12 30.32 -20.42
N ARG A 777 11.88 29.41 -21.03
CA ARG A 777 13.35 29.31 -20.88
C ARG A 777 13.77 29.19 -19.41
N ARG A 778 13.01 28.44 -18.62
CA ARG A 778 13.22 28.30 -17.16
C ARG A 778 13.07 26.84 -16.72
N PRO A 779 13.78 26.42 -15.66
CA PRO A 779 13.55 25.14 -15.02
C PRO A 779 12.11 25.02 -14.49
N VAL A 780 11.49 23.86 -14.68
CA VAL A 780 10.14 23.54 -14.21
C VAL A 780 10.17 22.19 -13.50
N LYS A 781 9.64 22.15 -12.27
CA LYS A 781 9.43 20.92 -11.49
C LYS A 781 7.93 20.63 -11.36
N ILE A 782 7.52 19.42 -11.71
CA ILE A 782 6.16 18.91 -11.47
C ILE A 782 6.24 17.75 -10.48
N VAL A 783 5.42 17.83 -9.42
CA VAL A 783 5.24 16.80 -8.40
C VAL A 783 3.74 16.59 -8.27
N LEU A 784 3.26 15.37 -8.46
CA LEU A 784 1.82 15.08 -8.31
C LEU A 784 1.48 14.79 -6.85
N ASP A 785 0.39 15.41 -6.38
CA ASP A 785 -0.28 14.94 -5.16
C ASP A 785 -0.91 13.56 -5.43
N ARG A 786 -1.09 12.74 -4.38
CA ARG A 786 -1.56 11.35 -4.52
C ARG A 786 -2.91 11.21 -5.24
N ASP A 787 -3.84 12.11 -4.98
CA ASP A 787 -5.16 12.14 -5.61
C ASP A 787 -5.08 12.47 -7.11
N VAL A 788 -4.20 13.41 -7.47
CA VAL A 788 -3.90 13.75 -8.87
C VAL A 788 -3.19 12.59 -9.58
N ASP A 789 -2.27 11.89 -8.90
CA ASP A 789 -1.61 10.70 -9.42
C ASP A 789 -2.65 9.62 -9.77
N MET A 790 -3.44 9.18 -8.77
CA MET A 790 -4.43 8.10 -8.91
C MET A 790 -5.52 8.39 -9.94
N ILE A 791 -5.91 9.65 -10.15
CA ILE A 791 -6.95 9.99 -11.14
C ILE A 791 -6.41 10.09 -12.57
N THR A 792 -5.08 10.20 -12.76
CA THR A 792 -4.48 10.46 -14.09
C THR A 792 -3.66 9.30 -14.65
N THR A 793 -3.08 8.45 -13.81
CA THR A 793 -2.09 7.44 -14.25
C THR A 793 -2.70 6.11 -14.68
N GLY A 794 -4.00 5.92 -14.48
CA GLY A 794 -4.66 4.65 -14.75
C GLY A 794 -4.16 3.52 -13.84
N GLN A 795 -4.67 2.31 -14.08
CA GLN A 795 -4.53 1.17 -13.17
C GLN A 795 -4.06 -0.08 -13.91
N ARG A 796 -3.94 -1.20 -13.19
CA ARG A 796 -4.07 -2.53 -13.78
C ARG A 796 -5.42 -2.66 -14.48
N HIS A 797 -5.43 -3.20 -15.68
CA HIS A 797 -6.66 -3.53 -16.40
C HIS A 797 -7.56 -4.47 -15.61
N SER A 798 -8.82 -4.05 -15.42
CA SER A 798 -9.91 -4.97 -15.06
C SER A 798 -10.22 -5.91 -16.22
N PHE A 799 -10.63 -7.14 -15.92
CA PHE A 799 -10.98 -8.16 -16.91
C PHE A 799 -12.39 -8.70 -16.72
N LEU A 800 -13.01 -9.10 -17.83
CA LEU A 800 -14.20 -9.94 -17.89
C LEU A 800 -13.83 -11.22 -18.63
N GLY A 801 -14.00 -12.38 -18.00
CA GLY A 801 -13.79 -13.68 -18.62
C GLY A 801 -15.11 -14.45 -18.73
N LYS A 802 -15.44 -14.94 -19.92
CA LYS A 802 -16.58 -15.83 -20.17
C LYS A 802 -16.04 -17.15 -20.69
N TYR A 803 -16.35 -18.25 -20.00
CA TYR A 803 -15.78 -19.56 -20.31
C TYR A 803 -16.86 -20.61 -20.53
N LYS A 804 -16.52 -21.56 -21.39
CA LYS A 804 -17.20 -22.84 -21.56
C LYS A 804 -16.15 -23.94 -21.42
N LEU A 805 -16.36 -24.86 -20.48
CA LEU A 805 -15.39 -25.90 -20.12
C LEU A 805 -16.04 -27.27 -20.25
N GLY A 806 -15.39 -28.18 -20.98
CA GLY A 806 -15.80 -29.57 -21.18
C GLY A 806 -14.81 -30.53 -20.55
N PHE A 807 -15.30 -31.49 -19.77
CA PHE A 807 -14.48 -32.43 -19.00
C PHE A 807 -15.21 -33.76 -18.77
N THR A 808 -14.44 -34.77 -18.38
CA THR A 808 -14.93 -36.12 -18.04
C THR A 808 -15.31 -36.23 -16.56
N ASN A 809 -16.05 -37.27 -16.19
CA ASN A 809 -16.48 -37.50 -14.80
C ASN A 809 -15.32 -37.80 -13.84
N ASP A 810 -14.17 -38.25 -14.33
CA ASP A 810 -12.92 -38.42 -13.57
C ASP A 810 -12.14 -37.09 -13.40
N GLY A 811 -12.60 -35.99 -14.01
CA GLY A 811 -12.02 -34.66 -13.84
C GLY A 811 -10.95 -34.28 -14.87
N LYS A 812 -10.83 -35.03 -15.97
CA LYS A 812 -9.91 -34.68 -17.06
C LYS A 812 -10.52 -33.63 -17.99
N ILE A 813 -9.80 -32.53 -18.20
CA ILE A 813 -10.23 -31.46 -19.10
C ILE A 813 -10.05 -31.91 -20.56
N GLN A 814 -11.10 -31.71 -21.37
CA GLN A 814 -11.12 -32.04 -22.79
C GLN A 814 -11.19 -30.81 -23.69
N ALA A 815 -11.97 -29.80 -23.29
CA ALA A 815 -12.16 -28.59 -24.08
C ALA A 815 -12.29 -27.33 -23.22
N LEU A 816 -11.73 -26.21 -23.69
CA LEU A 816 -11.96 -24.86 -23.15
C LEU A 816 -12.20 -23.87 -24.29
N ASP A 817 -13.33 -23.16 -24.24
CA ASP A 817 -13.57 -21.97 -25.05
C ASP A 817 -13.69 -20.76 -24.13
N LEU A 818 -12.82 -19.77 -24.30
CA LEU A 818 -12.67 -18.65 -23.38
C LEU A 818 -12.66 -17.33 -24.16
N GLU A 819 -13.55 -16.41 -23.77
CA GLU A 819 -13.52 -15.01 -24.19
C GLU A 819 -13.04 -14.13 -23.03
N ILE A 820 -12.02 -13.31 -23.28
CA ILE A 820 -11.52 -12.33 -22.31
C ILE A 820 -11.57 -10.90 -22.85
N TYR A 821 -12.02 -9.98 -22.01
CA TYR A 821 -12.12 -8.57 -22.34
C TYR A 821 -11.39 -7.77 -21.27
N ASN A 822 -10.44 -6.92 -21.67
CA ASN A 822 -9.78 -6.00 -20.73
C ASN A 822 -10.24 -4.56 -20.96
N ASN A 823 -10.40 -3.82 -19.87
CA ASN A 823 -10.71 -2.39 -19.95
C ASN A 823 -9.44 -1.60 -20.26
N GLY A 824 -9.27 -1.13 -21.50
CA GLY A 824 -8.12 -0.32 -21.92
C GLY A 824 -8.16 1.12 -21.43
N GLY A 825 -9.34 1.66 -21.13
CA GLY A 825 -9.52 3.09 -20.90
C GLY A 825 -9.51 3.89 -22.22
N ASN A 826 -9.19 5.18 -22.11
CA ASN A 826 -9.35 6.14 -23.19
C ASN A 826 -8.23 6.17 -24.25
N SER A 827 -7.14 5.43 -24.04
CA SER A 827 -6.08 5.20 -25.05
C SER A 827 -5.60 3.75 -25.00
N LEU A 828 -4.86 3.32 -26.02
CA LEU A 828 -4.39 1.95 -26.11
C LEU A 828 -3.29 1.64 -25.10
N ASP A 829 -2.35 2.57 -24.88
CA ASP A 829 -1.15 2.38 -24.05
C ASP A 829 -0.51 0.99 -24.28
N LEU A 830 -0.37 0.16 -23.24
CA LEU A 830 0.14 -1.20 -23.30
C LEU A 830 -0.98 -2.28 -23.28
N SER A 831 -2.25 -1.87 -23.44
CA SER A 831 -3.42 -2.72 -23.23
C SER A 831 -3.46 -3.96 -24.11
N LEU A 832 -2.99 -3.85 -25.35
CA LEU A 832 -2.92 -4.99 -26.28
C LEU A 832 -1.87 -6.01 -25.83
N ALA A 833 -0.68 -5.56 -25.42
CA ALA A 833 0.37 -6.46 -24.94
C ALA A 833 -0.03 -7.12 -23.60
N VAL A 834 -0.81 -6.42 -22.76
CA VAL A 834 -1.43 -6.99 -21.55
C VAL A 834 -2.44 -8.08 -21.91
N LEU A 835 -3.28 -7.84 -22.92
CA LEU A 835 -4.22 -8.84 -23.42
C LEU A 835 -3.50 -10.07 -23.97
N GLU A 836 -2.48 -9.89 -24.81
CA GLU A 836 -1.67 -10.99 -25.36
C GLU A 836 -1.04 -11.84 -24.26
N ARG A 837 -0.49 -11.21 -23.22
CA ARG A 837 0.03 -11.95 -22.07
C ARG A 837 -1.06 -12.66 -21.28
N ALA A 838 -2.24 -12.06 -21.11
CA ALA A 838 -3.36 -12.74 -20.46
C ALA A 838 -3.77 -13.99 -21.26
N VAL A 839 -3.87 -13.88 -22.58
CA VAL A 839 -4.09 -15.02 -23.48
C VAL A 839 -3.06 -16.12 -23.19
N PHE A 840 -1.75 -15.84 -23.28
CA PHE A 840 -0.68 -16.83 -23.04
C PHE A 840 -0.67 -17.53 -21.66
N HIS A 841 -1.47 -17.05 -20.70
CA HIS A 841 -1.51 -17.59 -19.33
C HIS A 841 -2.93 -18.01 -18.91
N SER A 842 -3.90 -18.00 -19.82
CA SER A 842 -5.29 -18.40 -19.54
C SER A 842 -5.48 -19.91 -19.33
N GLU A 843 -4.50 -20.73 -19.71
CA GLU A 843 -4.44 -22.15 -19.36
C GLU A 843 -3.71 -22.40 -18.03
N ASN A 844 -3.02 -21.40 -17.49
CA ASN A 844 -2.11 -21.50 -16.34
C ASN A 844 -1.12 -22.69 -16.49
N VAL A 845 -1.31 -23.74 -15.68
CA VAL A 845 -0.45 -24.94 -15.66
C VAL A 845 -1.15 -26.17 -16.24
N TYR A 846 -2.34 -26.01 -16.81
CA TYR A 846 -3.22 -27.13 -17.13
C TYR A 846 -3.06 -27.59 -18.59
N ALA A 847 -2.98 -28.91 -18.78
CA ALA A 847 -2.95 -29.54 -20.09
C ALA A 847 -4.39 -29.61 -20.65
N ILE A 848 -4.66 -28.85 -21.71
CA ILE A 848 -5.98 -28.74 -22.33
C ILE A 848 -5.82 -29.08 -23.81
N PRO A 849 -6.33 -30.24 -24.28
CA PRO A 849 -6.06 -30.71 -25.64
C PRO A 849 -6.77 -29.87 -26.71
N ASN A 850 -8.01 -29.42 -26.43
CA ASN A 850 -8.78 -28.55 -27.31
C ASN A 850 -9.02 -27.23 -26.60
N ILE A 851 -8.37 -26.15 -27.05
CA ILE A 851 -8.48 -24.84 -26.41
C ILE A 851 -8.62 -23.74 -27.44
N ARG A 852 -9.51 -22.80 -27.16
CA ARG A 852 -9.67 -21.54 -27.90
C ARG A 852 -9.75 -20.41 -26.90
N VAL A 853 -8.84 -19.45 -27.01
CA VAL A 853 -8.84 -18.23 -26.19
C VAL A 853 -8.91 -17.04 -27.12
N SER A 854 -10.00 -16.30 -27.04
CA SER A 854 -10.20 -15.06 -27.78
C SER A 854 -10.25 -13.86 -26.83
N GLY A 855 -9.79 -12.70 -27.28
CA GLY A 855 -9.93 -11.50 -26.48
C GLY A 855 -9.86 -10.20 -27.25
N LYS A 856 -10.37 -9.14 -26.61
CA LYS A 856 -10.48 -7.79 -27.17
C LYS A 856 -10.23 -6.72 -26.11
N VAL A 857 -9.64 -5.60 -26.54
CA VAL A 857 -9.41 -4.44 -25.67
C VAL A 857 -10.58 -3.47 -25.79
N CYS A 858 -11.30 -3.26 -24.70
CA CYS A 858 -12.44 -2.34 -24.65
C CYS A 858 -11.96 -0.89 -24.57
N PHE A 859 -12.55 -0.01 -25.37
CA PHE A 859 -12.44 1.44 -25.20
C PHE A 859 -13.52 1.89 -24.21
N THR A 860 -13.11 2.56 -23.14
CA THR A 860 -14.01 3.15 -22.13
C THR A 860 -13.55 4.55 -21.76
N ASN A 861 -14.44 5.33 -21.16
CA ASN A 861 -14.15 6.70 -20.71
C ASN A 861 -13.49 6.76 -19.33
N PHE A 862 -12.56 5.84 -19.07
CA PHE A 862 -11.65 5.83 -17.92
C PHE A 862 -10.25 6.27 -18.34
N PRO A 863 -9.40 6.75 -17.40
CA PRO A 863 -7.99 6.92 -17.65
C PRO A 863 -7.38 5.66 -18.27
N SER A 864 -6.51 5.83 -19.26
CA SER A 864 -5.82 4.73 -19.91
C SER A 864 -5.08 3.85 -18.90
N ASN A 865 -5.44 2.57 -18.88
CA ASN A 865 -4.81 1.57 -18.01
C ASN A 865 -3.48 1.13 -18.61
N THR A 866 -2.56 0.69 -17.74
CA THR A 866 -1.17 0.46 -18.14
C THR A 866 -0.58 -0.82 -17.55
N ALA A 867 0.72 -1.01 -17.72
CA ALA A 867 1.48 -2.07 -17.10
C ALA A 867 1.27 -2.09 -15.58
N PHE A 868 1.02 -3.27 -15.03
CA PHE A 868 1.17 -3.55 -13.60
C PHE A 868 1.91 -4.88 -13.47
N ARG A 869 2.82 -5.05 -12.51
CA ARG A 869 3.47 -6.33 -12.14
C ARG A 869 2.58 -7.57 -12.41
N GLY A 870 3.04 -8.42 -13.32
CA GLY A 870 2.34 -9.59 -13.87
C GLY A 870 1.72 -9.39 -15.26
N PHE A 871 1.36 -8.14 -15.60
CA PHE A 871 1.08 -7.67 -16.96
C PHE A 871 0.02 -8.49 -17.71
N GLY A 872 -1.16 -8.73 -17.09
CA GLY A 872 -2.24 -9.53 -17.70
C GLY A 872 -2.21 -11.01 -17.27
N GLY A 873 -1.03 -11.55 -16.96
CA GLY A 873 -0.88 -12.92 -16.47
C GLY A 873 -1.73 -13.22 -15.23
N PRO A 874 -1.70 -12.40 -14.16
CA PRO A 874 -2.54 -12.61 -12.98
C PRO A 874 -4.04 -12.68 -13.31
N GLN A 875 -4.51 -11.87 -14.27
CA GLN A 875 -5.92 -11.88 -14.67
C GLN A 875 -6.27 -13.17 -15.43
N GLY A 876 -5.44 -13.56 -16.41
CA GLY A 876 -5.62 -14.82 -17.15
C GLY A 876 -5.60 -16.05 -16.22
N MET A 877 -4.63 -16.11 -15.31
CA MET A 877 -4.51 -17.22 -14.35
C MET A 877 -5.63 -17.23 -13.31
N LEU A 878 -6.12 -16.07 -12.84
CA LEU A 878 -7.25 -16.03 -11.90
C LEU A 878 -8.55 -16.52 -12.56
N ILE A 879 -8.76 -16.20 -13.84
CA ILE A 879 -9.86 -16.77 -14.62
C ILE A 879 -9.69 -18.29 -14.72
N ALA A 880 -8.45 -18.77 -14.91
CA ALA A 880 -8.13 -20.19 -14.93
C ALA A 880 -8.49 -20.92 -13.62
N GLU A 881 -8.02 -20.38 -12.51
CA GLU A 881 -8.30 -20.92 -11.18
C GLU A 881 -9.80 -20.88 -10.84
N ASN A 882 -10.57 -19.96 -11.42
CA ASN A 882 -12.01 -19.91 -11.22
C ASN A 882 -12.74 -21.04 -11.96
N TRP A 883 -12.47 -21.27 -13.25
CA TRP A 883 -13.16 -22.35 -13.97
C TRP A 883 -12.74 -23.73 -13.46
N ILE A 884 -11.50 -23.90 -12.99
CA ILE A 884 -11.08 -25.19 -12.43
C ILE A 884 -11.71 -25.46 -11.06
N HIS A 885 -11.93 -24.40 -10.26
CA HIS A 885 -12.67 -24.52 -9.01
C HIS A 885 -14.16 -24.80 -9.24
N HIS A 886 -14.76 -24.20 -10.28
CA HIS A 886 -16.14 -24.50 -10.68
C HIS A 886 -16.27 -25.97 -11.09
N MET A 887 -15.33 -26.49 -11.89
CA MET A 887 -15.26 -27.93 -12.24
C MET A 887 -15.17 -28.83 -11.01
N ALA A 888 -14.29 -28.49 -10.05
CA ALA A 888 -14.15 -29.27 -8.82
C ALA A 888 -15.42 -29.31 -7.97
N THR A 889 -16.13 -28.19 -7.91
CA THR A 889 -17.42 -28.10 -7.20
C THR A 889 -18.48 -28.98 -7.87
N GLU A 890 -18.56 -28.94 -9.20
CA GLU A 890 -19.50 -29.74 -9.99
C GLU A 890 -19.25 -31.25 -9.88
N LEU A 891 -17.98 -31.66 -9.78
CA LEU A 891 -17.59 -33.06 -9.58
C LEU A 891 -17.62 -33.50 -8.10
N LYS A 892 -17.73 -32.55 -7.16
CA LYS A 892 -17.61 -32.78 -5.72
C LYS A 892 -16.28 -33.46 -5.35
N GLN A 893 -15.21 -33.09 -6.04
CA GLN A 893 -13.86 -33.61 -5.84
C GLN A 893 -12.94 -32.53 -5.23
N SER A 894 -11.79 -32.95 -4.72
CA SER A 894 -10.79 -32.01 -4.18
C SER A 894 -10.23 -31.13 -5.30
N PRO A 895 -10.20 -29.78 -5.15
CA PRO A 895 -9.59 -28.91 -6.13
C PRO A 895 -8.13 -29.26 -6.42
N GLU A 896 -7.35 -29.65 -5.41
CA GLU A 896 -5.93 -30.00 -5.58
C GLU A 896 -5.73 -31.28 -6.40
N GLU A 897 -6.58 -32.30 -6.21
CA GLU A 897 -6.51 -33.56 -6.99
C GLU A 897 -6.84 -33.31 -8.46
N ILE A 898 -7.88 -32.51 -8.71
CA ILE A 898 -8.24 -32.09 -10.06
C ILE A 898 -7.12 -31.29 -10.74
N LYS A 899 -6.47 -30.40 -9.99
CA LYS A 899 -5.33 -29.63 -10.50
C LYS A 899 -4.20 -30.56 -10.92
N GLU A 900 -3.78 -31.46 -10.02
CA GLU A 900 -2.71 -32.43 -10.27
C GLU A 900 -2.99 -33.32 -11.48
N LEU A 901 -4.22 -33.82 -11.63
CA LEU A 901 -4.65 -34.64 -12.78
C LEU A 901 -4.47 -33.93 -14.13
N ASN A 902 -4.55 -32.60 -14.12
CA ASN A 902 -4.50 -31.77 -15.30
C ASN A 902 -3.16 -31.03 -15.46
N PHE A 903 -2.13 -31.28 -14.66
CA PHE A 903 -0.84 -30.60 -14.84
C PHE A 903 -0.19 -30.90 -16.20
N GLN A 904 0.44 -29.86 -16.75
CA GLN A 904 1.41 -29.98 -17.83
C GLN A 904 2.68 -30.67 -17.31
N SER A 905 3.37 -31.40 -18.18
CA SER A 905 4.61 -32.11 -17.85
C SER A 905 5.75 -31.72 -18.79
N GLU A 906 6.97 -32.15 -18.47
CA GLU A 906 8.14 -31.98 -19.35
C GLU A 906 7.82 -32.42 -20.80
N GLY A 907 8.20 -31.60 -21.78
CA GLY A 907 7.93 -31.87 -23.19
C GLY A 907 6.49 -31.60 -23.64
N THR A 908 5.61 -31.07 -22.78
CA THR A 908 4.28 -30.61 -23.22
C THR A 908 4.44 -29.42 -24.16
N GLU A 909 3.86 -29.51 -25.34
CA GLU A 909 3.69 -28.36 -26.24
C GLU A 909 2.50 -27.53 -25.76
N LEU A 910 2.75 -26.26 -25.45
CA LEU A 910 1.71 -25.31 -25.06
C LEU A 910 0.84 -24.97 -26.26
N TYR A 911 -0.37 -24.51 -26.01
CA TYR A 911 -1.35 -24.24 -27.07
C TYR A 911 -0.96 -23.10 -28.04
N TYR A 912 0.13 -22.39 -27.74
CA TYR A 912 0.80 -21.41 -28.61
C TYR A 912 2.14 -21.90 -29.19
N GLY A 913 2.39 -23.22 -29.19
CA GLY A 913 3.51 -23.88 -29.87
C GLY A 913 4.83 -23.90 -29.11
N GLN A 914 4.89 -23.38 -27.87
CA GLN A 914 6.11 -23.42 -27.07
C GLN A 914 6.25 -24.76 -26.35
N LEU A 915 7.40 -25.42 -26.51
CA LEU A 915 7.72 -26.65 -25.77
C LEU A 915 8.13 -26.32 -24.33
N LEU A 916 7.54 -26.98 -23.33
CA LEU A 916 7.99 -26.90 -21.95
C LEU A 916 9.27 -27.70 -21.74
N GLN A 917 10.30 -27.02 -21.22
CA GLN A 917 11.60 -27.58 -20.88
C GLN A 917 11.93 -27.27 -19.43
N ASN A 918 12.59 -28.21 -18.74
CA ASN A 918 12.97 -28.09 -17.33
C ASN A 918 11.78 -27.78 -16.40
N CYS A 919 10.66 -28.47 -16.60
CA CYS A 919 9.44 -28.30 -15.84
C CYS A 919 9.61 -28.79 -14.40
N THR A 920 9.65 -27.85 -13.45
CA THR A 920 9.79 -28.13 -12.01
C THR A 920 8.44 -28.21 -11.27
N MET A 921 7.31 -28.16 -11.99
CA MET A 921 5.97 -28.02 -11.41
C MET A 921 5.64 -29.07 -10.34
N HIS A 922 5.79 -30.35 -10.68
CA HIS A 922 5.50 -31.45 -9.75
C HIS A 922 6.40 -31.42 -8.51
N SER A 923 7.70 -31.16 -8.70
CA SER A 923 8.66 -31.08 -7.59
C SER A 923 8.30 -29.97 -6.61
N VAL A 924 8.01 -28.76 -7.11
CA VAL A 924 7.63 -27.62 -6.26
C VAL A 924 6.29 -27.88 -5.57
N TRP A 925 5.34 -28.48 -6.28
CA TRP A 925 4.03 -28.80 -5.73
C TRP A 925 4.10 -29.85 -4.62
N ASP A 926 4.88 -30.91 -4.80
CA ASP A 926 5.07 -31.97 -3.80
C ASP A 926 5.84 -31.47 -2.57
N GLU A 927 6.88 -30.66 -2.77
CA GLU A 927 7.60 -30.00 -1.68
C GLU A 927 6.69 -29.06 -0.88
N LEU A 928 5.82 -28.29 -1.55
CA LEU A 928 4.85 -27.43 -0.89
C LEU A 928 3.84 -28.25 -0.09
N LYS A 929 3.27 -29.32 -0.67
CA LYS A 929 2.33 -30.22 0.04
C LYS A 929 2.96 -30.80 1.31
N ALA A 930 4.24 -31.21 1.24
CA ALA A 930 4.97 -31.77 2.36
C ALA A 930 5.28 -30.71 3.43
N SER A 931 5.84 -29.56 3.04
CA SER A 931 6.27 -28.50 3.96
C SER A 931 5.10 -27.82 4.68
N CYS A 932 3.93 -27.69 4.04
CA CYS A 932 2.75 -27.09 4.66
C CYS A 932 1.79 -28.11 5.31
N ASN A 933 2.07 -29.41 5.20
CA ASN A 933 1.22 -30.52 5.66
C ASN A 933 -0.27 -30.28 5.34
N ILE A 934 -0.57 -30.14 4.04
CA ILE A 934 -1.89 -29.72 3.56
C ILE A 934 -3.04 -30.61 4.07
N LEU A 935 -2.80 -31.91 4.24
CA LEU A 935 -3.79 -32.86 4.72
C LEU A 935 -4.18 -32.59 6.17
N GLU A 936 -3.22 -32.34 7.05
CA GLU A 936 -3.48 -31.98 8.44
C GLU A 936 -4.15 -30.63 8.55
N ALA A 937 -3.65 -29.62 7.81
CA ALA A 937 -4.24 -28.30 7.78
C ALA A 937 -5.71 -28.34 7.31
N ARG A 938 -6.03 -29.18 6.32
CA ARG A 938 -7.41 -29.38 5.85
C ARG A 938 -8.29 -30.09 6.88
N LYS A 939 -7.78 -31.11 7.58
CA LYS A 939 -8.50 -31.72 8.72
C LYS A 939 -8.81 -30.67 9.79
N ALA A 940 -7.85 -29.84 10.16
CA ALA A 940 -8.04 -28.76 11.13
C ALA A 940 -9.07 -27.72 10.66
N VAL A 941 -9.08 -27.37 9.38
CA VAL A 941 -10.10 -26.48 8.79
C VAL A 941 -11.49 -27.12 8.85
N ASN A 942 -11.62 -28.41 8.54
CA ASN A 942 -12.91 -29.11 8.58
C ASN A 942 -13.48 -29.18 10.01
N VAL A 943 -12.64 -29.54 10.99
CA VAL A 943 -13.01 -29.54 12.42
C VAL A 943 -13.44 -28.14 12.85
N PHE A 944 -12.65 -27.11 12.54
CA PHE A 944 -13.01 -25.73 12.85
C PHE A 944 -14.35 -25.35 12.23
N ASN A 945 -14.58 -25.69 10.95
CA ASN A 945 -15.81 -25.36 10.24
C ASN A 945 -17.03 -26.13 10.76
N SER A 946 -16.89 -27.36 11.28
CA SER A 946 -17.99 -28.08 11.93
C SER A 946 -18.33 -27.52 13.31
N GLU A 947 -17.33 -27.02 14.03
CA GLU A 947 -17.50 -26.48 15.40
C GLU A 947 -17.93 -25.00 15.42
N ASN A 948 -17.75 -24.26 14.32
CA ASN A 948 -17.99 -22.82 14.28
C ASN A 948 -19.06 -22.48 13.24
N ARG A 949 -20.23 -21.98 13.67
CA ARG A 949 -21.31 -21.58 12.75
C ARG A 949 -21.02 -20.27 12.02
N TRP A 950 -20.51 -19.27 12.74
CA TRP A 950 -20.40 -17.87 12.27
C TRP A 950 -18.98 -17.46 11.86
N ARG A 951 -18.03 -18.40 11.95
CA ARG A 951 -16.67 -18.26 11.44
C ARG A 951 -16.31 -19.49 10.65
N LYS A 952 -15.75 -19.29 9.47
CA LYS A 952 -15.22 -20.37 8.64
C LYS A 952 -13.77 -20.10 8.30
N ARG A 953 -13.00 -21.16 8.11
CA ARG A 953 -11.65 -21.15 7.55
C ARG A 953 -11.68 -21.81 6.17
N GLY A 954 -10.76 -21.39 5.32
CA GLY A 954 -10.50 -21.99 4.02
C GLY A 954 -9.01 -22.20 3.84
N ILE A 955 -8.65 -23.19 3.04
CA ILE A 955 -7.26 -23.48 2.67
C ILE A 955 -7.22 -23.92 1.21
N ALA A 956 -6.27 -23.37 0.46
CA ALA A 956 -6.11 -23.66 -0.96
C ALA A 956 -4.63 -23.66 -1.33
N MET A 957 -4.25 -24.55 -2.25
CA MET A 957 -2.97 -24.50 -2.94
C MET A 957 -3.20 -24.12 -4.41
N VAL A 958 -2.37 -23.22 -4.94
CA VAL A 958 -2.52 -22.66 -6.29
C VAL A 958 -1.17 -22.70 -7.00
N PRO A 959 -1.05 -23.43 -8.13
CA PRO A 959 0.16 -23.48 -8.93
C PRO A 959 0.27 -22.27 -9.87
N THR A 960 1.46 -22.01 -10.40
CA THR A 960 1.63 -20.97 -11.42
C THR A 960 2.78 -21.30 -12.36
N LYS A 961 2.57 -21.02 -13.65
CA LYS A 961 3.62 -20.95 -14.68
C LYS A 961 3.61 -19.53 -15.24
N PHE A 962 4.77 -18.88 -15.30
CA PHE A 962 4.87 -17.50 -15.79
C PHE A 962 5.99 -17.34 -16.82
N GLY A 963 5.64 -16.97 -18.06
CA GLY A 963 6.61 -16.77 -19.13
C GLY A 963 7.45 -15.51 -18.94
N ILE A 964 8.78 -15.65 -18.94
CA ILE A 964 9.73 -14.53 -18.80
C ILE A 964 10.22 -14.08 -20.17
N SER A 965 10.23 -12.75 -20.39
CA SER A 965 10.66 -11.98 -21.57
C SER A 965 9.59 -10.95 -21.96
N PHE A 966 9.98 -9.92 -22.69
CA PHE A 966 9.03 -9.08 -23.40
C PHE A 966 8.34 -9.86 -24.52
N THR A 967 7.02 -9.66 -24.68
CA THR A 967 6.25 -10.29 -25.78
C THR A 967 6.71 -9.80 -27.15
N ALA A 968 7.14 -8.53 -27.26
CA ALA A 968 7.79 -8.03 -28.46
C ALA A 968 9.28 -8.38 -28.45
N LYS A 969 9.70 -9.21 -29.41
CA LYS A 969 11.07 -9.76 -29.49
C LYS A 969 12.16 -8.70 -29.40
N PHE A 970 12.04 -7.59 -30.12
CA PHE A 970 13.06 -6.54 -30.16
C PHE A 970 13.28 -5.83 -28.83
N MET A 971 12.33 -5.88 -27.89
CA MET A 971 12.50 -5.26 -26.57
C MET A 971 13.40 -6.08 -25.64
N ASN A 972 13.69 -7.34 -25.99
CA ASN A 972 14.67 -8.15 -25.26
C ASN A 972 16.08 -7.76 -25.72
N GLN A 973 16.53 -6.58 -25.28
CA GLN A 973 17.85 -6.03 -25.54
C GLN A 973 18.31 -5.20 -24.34
N ALA A 974 19.62 -5.06 -24.15
CA ALA A 974 20.18 -4.25 -23.09
C ALA A 974 21.50 -3.60 -23.50
N GLY A 975 21.78 -2.41 -22.99
CA GLY A 975 23.06 -1.74 -23.15
C GLY A 975 23.76 -1.49 -21.82
N ALA A 976 25.08 -1.49 -21.84
CA ALA A 976 25.93 -1.17 -20.70
C ALA A 976 27.20 -0.42 -21.11
N LEU A 977 27.69 0.42 -20.20
CA LEU A 977 28.94 1.16 -20.27
C LEU A 977 29.75 0.86 -19.00
N VAL A 978 30.90 0.23 -19.15
CA VAL A 978 31.81 -0.12 -18.03
C VAL A 978 33.13 0.61 -18.21
N GLN A 979 33.57 1.31 -17.16
CA GLN A 979 34.77 2.12 -17.13
C GLN A 979 35.65 1.70 -15.96
N VAL A 980 36.91 1.35 -16.23
CA VAL A 980 37.90 1.05 -15.18
C VAL A 980 38.85 2.25 -15.05
N TYR A 981 38.91 2.82 -13.85
CA TYR A 981 39.82 3.92 -13.54
C TYR A 981 41.21 3.41 -13.17
N THR A 982 42.19 4.31 -13.19
CA THR A 982 43.60 4.00 -12.93
C THR A 982 43.90 3.63 -11.48
N ASP A 983 42.96 3.88 -10.56
CA ASP A 983 43.01 3.43 -9.16
C ASP A 983 42.42 2.02 -8.97
N GLY A 984 41.99 1.36 -10.06
CA GLY A 984 41.37 0.03 -10.04
C GLY A 984 39.88 0.03 -9.73
N THR A 985 39.25 1.19 -9.52
CA THR A 985 37.80 1.27 -9.31
C THR A 985 37.03 1.20 -10.62
N VAL A 986 35.78 0.70 -10.55
CA VAL A 986 34.95 0.44 -11.72
C VAL A 986 33.64 1.22 -11.64
N LEU A 987 33.36 2.02 -12.65
CA LEU A 987 32.08 2.69 -12.83
C LEU A 987 31.26 1.97 -13.89
N VAL A 988 30.06 1.56 -13.51
CA VAL A 988 29.11 0.88 -14.40
C VAL A 988 27.89 1.78 -14.59
N THR A 989 27.46 1.92 -15.84
CA THR A 989 26.16 2.46 -16.21
C THR A 989 25.45 1.46 -17.12
N HIS A 990 24.16 1.23 -16.89
CA HIS A 990 23.33 0.38 -17.75
C HIS A 990 21.97 1.04 -17.95
N GLY A 991 21.19 0.55 -18.93
CA GLY A 991 19.89 1.14 -19.28
C GLY A 991 18.75 0.88 -18.29
N GLY A 992 19.00 0.14 -17.20
CA GLY A 992 18.00 -0.32 -16.26
C GLY A 992 17.94 0.52 -15.00
N VAL A 993 16.73 0.78 -14.50
CA VAL A 993 16.45 1.70 -13.39
C VAL A 993 16.26 0.97 -12.07
N GLU A 994 16.86 1.48 -10.99
CA GLU A 994 16.57 1.02 -9.63
C GLU A 994 15.23 1.56 -9.12
N MET A 995 14.33 0.64 -8.75
CA MET A 995 13.01 0.94 -8.20
C MET A 995 12.74 0.17 -6.90
N GLY A 996 13.79 -0.39 -6.28
CA GLY A 996 13.77 -1.16 -5.04
C GLY A 996 13.99 -2.66 -5.20
N GLN A 997 14.05 -3.15 -6.44
CA GLN A 997 14.28 -4.55 -6.76
C GLN A 997 15.75 -4.98 -6.61
N GLY A 998 16.65 -4.02 -6.31
CA GLY A 998 18.08 -4.27 -6.16
C GLY A 998 18.76 -4.58 -7.48
N LEU A 999 18.31 -3.95 -8.57
CA LEU A 999 18.92 -4.14 -9.88
C LEU A 999 20.36 -3.67 -9.86
N HIS A 1000 20.64 -2.48 -9.34
CA HIS A 1000 22.02 -1.97 -9.28
C HIS A 1000 22.91 -2.87 -8.40
N THR A 1001 22.39 -3.37 -7.28
CA THR A 1001 23.10 -4.36 -6.43
C THR A 1001 23.48 -5.60 -7.23
N LYS A 1002 22.53 -6.21 -7.95
CA LYS A 1002 22.77 -7.40 -8.77
C LYS A 1002 23.78 -7.16 -9.89
N ILE A 1003 23.68 -6.03 -10.58
CA ILE A 1003 24.61 -5.66 -11.64
C ILE A 1003 26.03 -5.44 -11.09
N ALA A 1004 26.15 -4.83 -9.91
CA ALA A 1004 27.44 -4.68 -9.24
C ALA A 1004 28.04 -6.04 -8.85
N GLN A 1005 27.23 -7.00 -8.37
CA GLN A 1005 27.68 -8.37 -8.11
C GLN A 1005 28.22 -9.05 -9.37
N VAL A 1006 27.53 -8.90 -10.52
CA VAL A 1006 27.98 -9.44 -11.80
C VAL A 1006 29.32 -8.84 -12.23
N ALA A 1007 29.45 -7.51 -12.17
CA ALA A 1007 30.69 -6.83 -12.54
C ALA A 1007 31.87 -7.23 -11.63
N ALA A 1008 31.63 -7.26 -10.31
CA ALA A 1008 32.64 -7.63 -9.31
C ALA A 1008 33.13 -9.07 -9.50
N SER A 1009 32.20 -10.03 -9.62
CA SER A 1009 32.54 -11.44 -9.87
C SER A 1009 33.21 -11.64 -11.24
N SER A 1010 32.80 -10.89 -12.27
CA SER A 1010 33.39 -11.02 -13.61
C SER A 1010 34.84 -10.55 -13.64
N LEU A 1011 35.13 -9.38 -13.04
CA LEU A 1011 36.45 -8.76 -12.99
C LEU A 1011 37.35 -9.31 -11.86
N ASP A 1012 36.82 -10.19 -11.02
CA ASP A 1012 37.51 -10.76 -9.85
C ASP A 1012 38.00 -9.69 -8.86
N ILE A 1013 37.10 -8.76 -8.54
CA ILE A 1013 37.36 -7.66 -7.59
C ILE A 1013 36.31 -7.65 -6.47
N PRO A 1014 36.62 -7.02 -5.32
CA PRO A 1014 35.64 -6.79 -4.26
C PRO A 1014 34.44 -5.95 -4.75
N LEU A 1015 33.25 -6.23 -4.20
CA LEU A 1015 32.02 -5.49 -4.55
C LEU A 1015 32.14 -3.98 -4.29
N ASN A 1016 32.87 -3.57 -3.25
CA ASN A 1016 33.08 -2.16 -2.91
C ASN A 1016 33.99 -1.41 -3.89
N CYS A 1017 34.66 -2.10 -4.82
CA CYS A 1017 35.39 -1.48 -5.93
C CYS A 1017 34.48 -1.13 -7.12
N VAL A 1018 33.22 -1.58 -7.11
CA VAL A 1018 32.23 -1.31 -8.17
C VAL A 1018 31.23 -0.26 -7.71
N PHE A 1019 31.07 0.79 -8.50
CA PHE A 1019 30.05 1.81 -8.31
C PHE A 1019 29.09 1.85 -9.50
N ILE A 1020 27.78 1.80 -9.22
CA ILE A 1020 26.75 1.99 -10.24
C ILE A 1020 26.34 3.46 -10.24
N SER A 1021 26.47 4.11 -11.40
CA SER A 1021 25.97 5.47 -11.60
C SER A 1021 24.45 5.51 -11.71
N GLU A 1022 23.89 6.67 -12.04
CA GLU A 1022 22.50 6.79 -12.48
C GLU A 1022 22.28 6.21 -13.89
N THR A 1023 21.02 5.88 -14.22
CA THR A 1023 20.62 5.57 -15.59
C THR A 1023 20.46 6.87 -16.37
N SER A 1024 21.09 6.98 -17.55
CA SER A 1024 20.91 8.16 -18.41
C SER A 1024 20.99 7.84 -19.90
N THR A 1025 20.17 8.55 -20.69
CA THR A 1025 20.05 8.37 -22.13
C THR A 1025 21.26 8.86 -22.94
N ASP A 1026 22.10 9.72 -22.35
CA ASP A 1026 23.37 10.17 -22.97
C ASP A 1026 24.52 9.16 -22.78
N LYS A 1027 24.41 8.23 -21.83
CA LYS A 1027 25.35 7.14 -21.57
C LYS A 1027 24.94 5.84 -22.25
N VAL A 1028 23.67 5.44 -22.07
CA VAL A 1028 23.11 4.22 -22.66
C VAL A 1028 21.83 4.57 -23.42
N PRO A 1029 21.91 4.74 -24.76
CA PRO A 1029 20.75 5.06 -25.58
C PRO A 1029 19.87 3.84 -25.81
N ASN A 1030 18.63 4.07 -26.26
CA ASN A 1030 17.71 3.02 -26.75
C ASN A 1030 17.41 1.88 -25.76
N ALA A 1031 17.61 2.10 -24.47
CA ALA A 1031 17.31 1.12 -23.44
C ALA A 1031 15.82 0.74 -23.43
N SER A 1032 15.55 -0.56 -23.34
CA SER A 1032 14.22 -1.08 -23.04
C SER A 1032 13.78 -0.65 -21.63
N PRO A 1033 12.46 -0.50 -21.40
CA PRO A 1033 11.96 -0.19 -20.07
C PRO A 1033 12.41 -1.24 -19.04
N THR A 1034 12.59 -0.83 -17.80
CA THR A 1034 12.84 -1.78 -16.71
C THR A 1034 11.53 -2.48 -16.36
N ALA A 1035 11.25 -3.61 -17.03
CA ALA A 1035 9.98 -4.33 -17.00
C ALA A 1035 10.17 -5.82 -17.38
N ALA A 1036 9.05 -6.53 -17.56
CA ALA A 1036 8.97 -7.94 -17.97
C ALA A 1036 9.73 -8.97 -17.09
N SER A 1037 10.14 -8.57 -15.88
CA SER A 1037 11.01 -9.34 -14.99
C SER A 1037 12.36 -9.73 -15.60
N ALA A 1038 12.76 -9.13 -16.74
CA ALA A 1038 13.93 -9.53 -17.52
C ALA A 1038 15.15 -8.61 -17.28
N SER A 1039 15.02 -7.56 -16.47
CA SER A 1039 16.06 -6.53 -16.37
C SER A 1039 17.37 -7.03 -15.76
N SER A 1040 17.33 -7.91 -14.75
CA SER A 1040 18.54 -8.49 -14.18
C SER A 1040 19.26 -9.37 -15.21
N ASP A 1041 18.51 -10.18 -15.96
CA ASP A 1041 19.02 -11.07 -16.99
C ASP A 1041 19.67 -10.27 -18.13
N LEU A 1042 18.93 -9.32 -18.70
CA LEU A 1042 19.38 -8.55 -19.86
C LEU A 1042 20.56 -7.63 -19.52
N TYR A 1043 20.44 -6.81 -18.46
CA TYR A 1043 21.51 -5.87 -18.10
C TYR A 1043 22.69 -6.58 -17.44
N GLY A 1044 22.45 -7.72 -16.76
CA GLY A 1044 23.51 -8.57 -16.25
C GLY A 1044 24.36 -9.15 -17.37
N ALA A 1045 23.72 -9.67 -18.42
CA ALA A 1045 24.42 -10.15 -19.61
C ALA A 1045 25.20 -9.03 -20.33
N ALA A 1046 24.62 -7.85 -20.51
CA ALA A 1046 25.31 -6.71 -21.14
C ALA A 1046 26.56 -6.27 -20.34
N VAL A 1047 26.48 -6.25 -19.01
CA VAL A 1047 27.61 -5.90 -18.15
C VAL A 1047 28.65 -7.02 -18.12
N LEU A 1048 28.22 -8.29 -18.11
CA LEU A 1048 29.11 -9.44 -18.20
C LEU A 1048 29.95 -9.39 -19.49
N ASP A 1049 29.32 -9.14 -20.64
CA ASP A 1049 30.02 -8.99 -21.93
C ASP A 1049 31.01 -7.81 -21.89
N ALA A 1050 30.58 -6.65 -21.38
CA ALA A 1050 31.45 -5.48 -21.25
C ALA A 1050 32.68 -5.78 -20.38
N CYS A 1051 32.51 -6.51 -19.27
CA CYS A 1051 33.60 -6.93 -18.39
C CYS A 1051 34.53 -7.95 -19.06
N GLN A 1052 33.99 -8.93 -19.80
CA GLN A 1052 34.78 -9.90 -20.55
C GLN A 1052 35.65 -9.23 -21.62
N GLN A 1053 35.11 -8.26 -22.34
CA GLN A 1053 35.88 -7.46 -23.30
C GLN A 1053 37.01 -6.67 -22.63
N ILE A 1054 36.77 -6.11 -21.44
CA ILE A 1054 37.80 -5.41 -20.66
C ILE A 1054 38.90 -6.38 -20.23
N LYS A 1055 38.54 -7.55 -19.68
CA LYS A 1055 39.52 -8.59 -19.30
C LYS A 1055 40.38 -9.04 -20.47
N ALA A 1056 39.77 -9.29 -21.62
CA ALA A 1056 40.51 -9.66 -22.84
C ALA A 1056 41.54 -8.59 -23.25
N ARG A 1057 41.23 -7.30 -23.03
CA ARG A 1057 42.17 -6.20 -23.29
C ARG A 1057 43.23 -6.04 -22.18
N MET A 1058 42.93 -6.46 -20.94
CA MET A 1058 43.86 -6.44 -19.80
C MET A 1058 44.87 -7.59 -19.83
N GLU A 1059 44.48 -8.75 -20.37
CA GLU A 1059 45.27 -9.99 -20.39
C GLU A 1059 46.72 -9.81 -20.89
N PRO A 1060 47.00 -9.08 -22.01
CA PRO A 1060 48.37 -8.91 -22.48
C PRO A 1060 49.26 -8.07 -21.55
N ILE A 1061 48.66 -7.24 -20.69
CA ILE A 1061 49.37 -6.40 -19.72
C ILE A 1061 49.58 -7.17 -18.42
N ALA A 1062 48.53 -7.87 -17.97
CA ALA A 1062 48.57 -8.74 -16.81
C ALA A 1062 49.64 -9.84 -16.97
N SER A 1063 49.77 -10.43 -18.17
CA SER A 1063 50.75 -11.49 -18.46
C SER A 1063 52.20 -11.02 -18.61
N ARG A 1064 52.45 -9.73 -18.87
CA ARG A 1064 53.81 -9.18 -19.09
C ARG A 1064 54.49 -8.64 -17.83
N GLY A 1065 53.74 -8.48 -16.73
CA GLY A 1065 54.25 -7.89 -15.49
C GLY A 1065 53.84 -8.67 -14.25
N ASN A 1066 54.62 -8.56 -13.18
CA ASN A 1066 54.27 -9.11 -11.87
C ASN A 1066 53.37 -8.12 -11.12
N HIS A 1067 52.11 -8.00 -11.56
CA HIS A 1067 51.12 -7.13 -10.91
C HIS A 1067 50.51 -7.83 -9.69
N LYS A 1068 50.50 -7.16 -8.54
CA LYS A 1068 49.97 -7.66 -7.27
C LYS A 1068 48.48 -7.34 -7.06
N SER A 1069 47.92 -6.46 -7.89
CA SER A 1069 46.52 -6.04 -7.77
C SER A 1069 45.92 -5.61 -9.11
N PHE A 1070 44.58 -5.61 -9.17
CA PHE A 1070 43.82 -5.07 -10.29
C PHE A 1070 44.16 -3.59 -10.58
N ALA A 1071 44.41 -2.80 -9.52
CA ALA A 1071 44.84 -1.42 -9.63
C ALA A 1071 46.19 -1.27 -10.36
N GLU A 1072 47.18 -2.12 -10.04
CA GLU A 1072 48.49 -2.10 -10.70
C GLU A 1072 48.39 -2.43 -12.21
N VAL A 1073 47.53 -3.40 -12.57
CA VAL A 1073 47.26 -3.72 -13.98
C VAL A 1073 46.60 -2.53 -14.69
N SER A 1074 45.61 -1.89 -14.06
CA SER A 1074 44.89 -0.74 -14.62
C SER A 1074 45.80 0.47 -14.83
N SER A 1075 46.68 0.77 -13.87
CA SER A 1075 47.62 1.90 -13.91
C SER A 1075 48.73 1.68 -14.95
N SER A 1076 49.29 0.47 -15.02
CA SER A 1076 50.36 0.13 -15.97
C SER A 1076 49.97 0.32 -17.44
N MET A 1077 48.68 0.27 -17.76
CA MET A 1077 48.19 0.53 -19.12
C MET A 1077 48.35 1.98 -19.55
N LEU A 1078 48.02 2.94 -18.68
CA LEU A 1078 48.11 4.37 -18.99
C LEU A 1078 49.55 4.74 -19.35
N HIS A 1079 50.50 4.20 -18.58
CA HIS A 1079 51.93 4.43 -18.77
C HIS A 1079 52.54 3.62 -19.92
N GLY A 1080 52.01 2.43 -20.24
CA GLY A 1080 52.56 1.56 -21.29
C GLY A 1080 51.92 1.70 -22.68
N THR A 1081 50.68 2.19 -22.79
CA THR A 1081 49.92 2.18 -24.07
C THR A 1081 49.15 3.47 -24.37
N GLY A 1082 48.98 4.38 -23.41
CA GLY A 1082 48.19 5.61 -23.59
C GLY A 1082 46.68 5.39 -23.80
N ARG A 1083 46.13 4.23 -23.40
CA ARG A 1083 44.70 3.86 -23.58
C ARG A 1083 43.98 3.73 -22.24
N SER A 1084 42.67 3.98 -22.23
CA SER A 1084 41.76 3.75 -21.10
C SER A 1084 40.88 2.51 -21.31
N PHE A 1085 40.59 1.74 -20.25
CA PHE A 1085 39.63 0.64 -20.32
C PHE A 1085 38.19 1.17 -20.22
N CYS A 1086 37.56 1.32 -21.38
CA CYS A 1086 36.14 1.61 -21.51
C CYS A 1086 35.52 0.60 -22.47
N SER A 1087 34.38 0.01 -22.11
CA SER A 1087 33.60 -0.84 -23.01
C SER A 1087 32.16 -0.40 -23.03
N TRP A 1088 31.62 -0.23 -24.24
CA TRP A 1088 30.21 0.00 -24.49
C TRP A 1088 29.66 -1.20 -25.28
N VAL A 1089 28.54 -1.73 -24.83
CA VAL A 1089 27.93 -2.93 -25.38
C VAL A 1089 26.45 -2.69 -25.63
N LEU A 1090 25.97 -3.21 -26.76
CA LEU A 1090 24.56 -3.46 -27.02
C LEU A 1090 24.38 -4.99 -27.15
N TYR A 1091 23.65 -5.57 -26.21
CA TYR A 1091 23.41 -7.00 -26.08
C TYR A 1091 22.02 -7.38 -26.62
N HIS A 1092 22.00 -8.45 -27.42
CA HIS A 1092 20.79 -9.13 -27.87
C HIS A 1092 20.93 -10.64 -27.51
N PRO A 1093 20.02 -11.20 -26.71
CA PRO A 1093 20.00 -12.62 -26.35
C PRO A 1093 19.59 -13.53 -27.52
#